data_AF-E8V0T7-F1
#
_entry.id   AF-E8V0T7-F1
#
_cell.length_a   1.000
_cell.length_b   1.000
_cell.length_c   1.000
_cell.angle_alpha   90.00
_cell.angle_beta   90.00
_cell.angle_gamma   90.00
#
_symmetry.space_group_name_H-M   'P 1'
#
loop_
_entity.id
_entity.type
_entity.pdbx_description
1 polymer ?
#
loop_
_entity_poly.entity_id
_entity_poly.type
_entity_poly.pdbx_seq_one_letter_code
_entity_poly.pdbx_strand_id
1 'polypeptide(L)'
;MVYLVGPSRQKNGLNVRFACVYNVRSGWRAERVGILNRGTMDRRRRNFFLGIIFLAGIFCVLSQSAKAQSASTWNKRGLAAEQREDYDAAFEAYRQARLLKPGDLNYKTHFERMRFQAAAAHVDRGRVLRQNGDVNAALAEFQRAIAIDGGNQAAQQEIVITQQQISSTPTALDAPAVIPAAPSSISAGPIELQPVSTDPITLHSVEDTKNIYQAIGKLAGLNVIFDPDYTSKRIQVDLNNVGLSDALRIVGVMSGTFWKPVTGNTIFVAQNTRTKRTDLDTMAVQTFYLTNAAQQNDANEVLTALRNVMDQNVKVFLVPSQNAIVMRATPDQLLLAQELMNNLDRAKAEVVVDVAVLEVNKDHMTNLGIQLPGSFSITPQTSNATTTTSTTTTTTTTTSLTLNNLAHLNGTNFAVSIGSAALAATLSDSDTRVLQNPRLRSTDGQRAQLKIGQRIPVATGSYNSGVSTGVASVGVQTQFQYIDIGVQIDLTPTVHQNHEISLKMKIEVSTHANDETISGVVEPVIGQRISEQVIQLKEGEPSILSGILTKTESDSLGGTPGLSQIPLLGRIFSNKTRDRASTEIVFVLVPHIVRESVLTRMNTRPIDTGTGQGIELRREVVVAPVSADVSTPVRPTVPPMTASAAAAALIGANPGSAADAANAAQKAANDAIVAKNATGSGAPVNFTVTPATGVQAVGSTFQLAVVANNANDLYSVPLQVQFNPQVLQLVNVDSGELMGRDGQAVAVVHRDEGNGVVTISASRPPGVKGVNGQGSVAVLTFKAMTSGDSNVALTKVGAKNSGQGNLPAVGSQAVVHVK
;
A
#
# COMPACT_ATOMS: atom_id res chain seq x y z
N MET A 1 76.73 -0.70 -4.98
CA MET A 1 75.85 -1.72 -4.37
C MET A 1 74.44 -1.15 -4.40
N VAL A 2 73.46 -1.76 -5.09
CA VAL A 2 72.80 -3.06 -4.78
C VAL A 2 72.01 -2.92 -3.46
N TYR A 3 70.67 -3.01 -3.36
CA TYR A 3 69.54 -3.12 -4.31
C TYR A 3 68.21 -2.89 -3.49
N LEU A 4 66.94 -2.74 -3.98
CA LEU A 4 66.22 -2.77 -5.27
C LEU A 4 64.85 -2.01 -5.11
N VAL A 5 64.24 -1.53 -6.22
CA VAL A 5 62.77 -1.43 -6.52
C VAL A 5 61.78 -0.68 -5.58
N GLY A 6 61.05 0.29 -6.16
CA GLY A 6 59.64 0.65 -5.84
C GLY A 6 58.72 0.31 -7.04
N PRO A 7 57.49 0.86 -7.23
CA PRO A 7 56.84 1.95 -6.50
C PRO A 7 55.32 1.80 -6.21
N SER A 8 54.72 2.79 -5.53
CA SER A 8 53.31 3.24 -5.62
C SER A 8 52.14 2.30 -5.26
N ARG A 9 51.20 2.80 -4.42
CA ARG A 9 49.81 3.12 -4.82
C ARG A 9 49.02 3.79 -3.68
N GLN A 10 48.00 4.55 -4.03
CA GLN A 10 47.01 5.08 -3.07
C GLN A 10 46.17 3.95 -2.45
N LYS A 11 45.64 4.20 -1.24
CA LYS A 11 44.29 3.75 -0.85
C LYS A 11 43.73 4.63 0.28
N ASN A 12 42.75 5.46 -0.04
CA ASN A 12 41.84 6.01 0.97
C ASN A 12 40.93 4.87 1.49
N GLY A 13 40.56 4.91 2.76
CA GLY A 13 39.79 3.83 3.39
C GLY A 13 39.44 4.07 4.85
N LEU A 14 38.94 5.27 5.18
CA LEU A 14 38.56 5.62 6.55
C LEU A 14 37.23 4.96 6.93
N ASN A 15 37.31 3.79 7.56
CA ASN A 15 36.14 3.08 8.11
C ASN A 15 35.59 3.83 9.34
N VAL A 16 34.50 4.59 9.16
CA VAL A 16 33.81 5.26 10.26
C VAL A 16 32.85 4.29 10.95
N ARG A 17 33.31 3.61 12.00
CA ARG A 17 32.45 2.91 12.96
C ARG A 17 32.06 3.86 14.08
N PHE A 18 30.81 4.30 14.11
CA PHE A 18 30.25 4.97 15.29
C PHE A 18 29.98 3.96 16.40
N ALA A 19 30.69 4.11 17.52
CA ALA A 19 30.38 3.47 18.79
C ALA A 19 30.25 4.55 19.86
N CYS A 20 29.05 4.72 20.43
CA CYS A 20 28.79 5.71 21.47
C CYS A 20 28.40 5.01 22.78
N VAL A 21 29.33 5.02 23.74
CA VAL A 21 29.09 4.50 25.10
C VAL A 21 28.78 5.68 26.01
N TYR A 22 27.57 5.74 26.54
CA TYR A 22 27.21 6.72 27.57
C TYR A 22 27.31 6.11 28.97
N ASN A 23 28.14 6.74 29.82
CA ASN A 23 28.32 6.38 31.23
C ASN A 23 28.15 7.64 32.07
N VAL A 24 27.04 7.73 32.81
CA VAL A 24 26.74 8.87 33.69
C VAL A 24 26.84 8.41 35.13
N ARG A 25 27.85 8.93 35.84
CA ARG A 25 28.19 8.55 37.21
C ARG A 25 28.08 9.75 38.14
N SER A 26 26.88 9.99 38.69
CA SER A 26 26.68 10.99 39.73
C SER A 26 27.04 10.43 41.10
N GLY A 27 27.86 11.16 41.86
CA GLY A 27 28.30 10.78 43.20
C GLY A 27 27.86 11.82 44.23
N TRP A 28 27.15 11.37 45.27
CA TRP A 28 26.88 12.17 46.47
C TRP A 28 27.62 11.56 47.65
N ARG A 29 28.38 12.39 48.38
CA ARG A 29 28.97 12.02 49.68
C ARG A 29 27.89 12.16 50.77
N ALA A 30 27.94 11.28 51.76
CA ALA A 30 27.32 11.46 53.07
C ALA A 30 28.40 11.27 54.15
N GLU A 31 28.41 12.13 55.16
CA GLU A 31 29.44 12.13 56.22
C GLU A 31 29.01 11.33 57.46
N ARG A 32 29.98 11.06 58.35
CA ARG A 32 29.79 10.23 59.55
C ARG A 32 29.51 11.05 60.81
N VAL A 33 28.30 10.93 61.33
CA VAL A 33 27.94 11.07 62.76
C VAL A 33 26.81 10.06 63.00
N GLY A 34 26.68 9.33 64.11
CA GLY A 34 27.50 9.16 65.31
C GLY A 34 26.64 8.44 66.36
N ILE A 35 27.05 7.25 66.83
CA ILE A 35 26.18 6.37 67.64
C ILE A 35 26.47 6.55 69.14
N LEU A 36 25.43 6.78 69.97
CA LEU A 36 25.42 6.27 71.35
C LEU A 36 24.02 6.27 72.02
N ASN A 37 23.62 5.10 72.58
CA ASN A 37 22.82 4.91 73.82
C ASN A 37 21.44 5.62 74.00
N ARG A 38 20.50 5.14 74.84
CA ARG A 38 20.34 3.88 75.61
C ARG A 38 18.83 3.66 75.81
N GLY A 39 18.33 2.43 75.71
CA GLY A 39 16.91 2.16 75.98
C GLY A 39 16.59 0.67 76.09
N THR A 40 16.27 0.19 77.29
CA THR A 40 15.92 -1.21 77.56
C THR A 40 14.47 -1.49 77.19
N MET A 41 14.21 -2.17 76.06
CA MET A 41 12.88 -2.66 75.72
C MET A 41 12.65 -4.10 76.16
N ASP A 42 11.44 -4.35 76.67
CA ASP A 42 11.02 -5.59 77.31
C ASP A 42 10.96 -6.81 76.36
N ARG A 43 11.33 -7.97 76.90
CA ARG A 43 11.52 -9.25 76.21
C ARG A 43 10.23 -9.76 75.54
N ARG A 44 9.04 -9.37 76.04
CA ARG A 44 7.75 -9.72 75.42
C ARG A 44 7.49 -9.00 74.10
N ARG A 45 7.92 -7.73 73.92
CA ARG A 45 7.70 -7.00 72.65
C ARG A 45 8.57 -7.52 71.50
N ARG A 46 9.76 -8.06 71.81
CA ARG A 46 10.71 -8.57 70.82
C ARG A 46 10.17 -9.76 70.02
N ASN A 47 9.45 -10.68 70.68
CA ASN A 47 8.91 -11.86 70.01
C ASN A 47 7.73 -11.52 69.08
N PHE A 48 6.93 -10.49 69.40
CA PHE A 48 5.83 -10.04 68.55
C PHE A 48 6.34 -9.42 67.24
N PHE A 49 7.38 -8.58 67.31
CA PHE A 49 8.03 -8.01 66.12
C PHE A 49 8.73 -9.07 65.26
N LEU A 50 9.40 -10.06 65.87
CA LEU A 50 10.00 -11.18 65.13
C LEU A 50 8.95 -12.02 64.38
N GLY A 51 7.78 -12.26 64.98
CA GLY A 51 6.67 -12.95 64.30
C GLY A 51 6.18 -12.21 63.05
N ILE A 52 6.00 -10.88 63.14
CA ILE A 52 5.57 -10.05 61.99
C ILE A 52 6.62 -10.06 60.86
N ILE A 53 7.91 -9.96 61.20
CA ILE A 53 9.01 -10.00 60.22
C ILE A 53 9.09 -11.36 59.52
N PHE A 54 8.88 -12.47 60.25
CA PHE A 54 8.88 -13.81 59.66
C PHE A 54 7.66 -14.05 58.75
N LEU A 55 6.48 -13.56 59.13
CA LEU A 55 5.28 -13.64 58.30
C LEU A 55 5.43 -12.85 56.98
N ALA A 56 6.01 -11.65 57.06
CA ALA A 56 6.31 -10.82 55.88
C ALA A 56 7.37 -11.47 54.97
N GLY A 57 8.39 -12.11 55.55
CA GLY A 57 9.42 -12.85 54.82
C GLY A 57 8.85 -14.01 54.00
N ILE A 58 7.95 -14.80 54.58
CA ILE A 58 7.34 -15.96 53.89
C ILE A 58 6.42 -15.51 52.75
N PHE A 59 5.67 -14.40 52.91
CA PHE A 59 4.79 -13.88 51.85
C PHE A 59 5.56 -13.35 50.60
N CYS A 60 6.82 -12.94 50.75
CA CYS A 60 7.67 -12.46 49.65
C CYS A 60 8.33 -13.57 48.82
N VAL A 61 8.31 -14.84 49.25
CA VAL A 61 9.05 -15.92 48.57
C VAL A 61 8.15 -16.80 47.69
N LEU A 62 6.83 -16.76 47.87
CA LEU A 62 5.86 -17.51 47.07
C LEU A 62 5.11 -16.68 46.00
N SER A 63 5.45 -15.41 45.85
CA SER A 63 4.82 -14.51 44.87
C SER A 63 5.60 -14.43 43.54
N GLN A 64 5.80 -15.58 42.87
CA GLN A 64 6.07 -15.62 41.42
C GLN A 64 4.81 -15.27 40.61
N SER A 65 4.23 -14.09 40.87
CA SER A 65 3.18 -13.55 40.02
C SER A 65 3.80 -13.16 38.67
N ALA A 66 3.33 -13.81 37.61
CA ALA A 66 3.70 -13.46 36.24
C ALA A 66 3.32 -12.00 36.00
N LYS A 67 4.31 -11.10 35.97
CA LYS A 67 4.09 -9.66 35.80
C LYS A 67 3.56 -9.40 34.40
N ALA A 68 2.24 -9.29 34.28
CA ALA A 68 1.56 -8.84 33.07
C ALA A 68 2.16 -7.49 32.64
N GLN A 69 2.99 -7.53 31.60
CA GLN A 69 3.68 -6.34 31.10
C GLN A 69 2.65 -5.37 30.55
N SER A 70 2.71 -4.10 30.98
CA SER A 70 1.71 -3.11 30.57
C SER A 70 1.79 -2.83 29.06
N ALA A 71 0.70 -2.31 28.48
CA ALA A 71 0.71 -1.84 27.09
C ALA A 71 1.86 -0.85 26.81
N SER A 72 2.21 0.01 27.78
CA SER A 72 3.34 0.93 27.68
C SER A 72 4.71 0.23 27.76
N THR A 73 4.86 -0.86 28.52
CA THR A 73 6.07 -1.70 28.50
C THR A 73 6.25 -2.37 27.13
N TRP A 74 5.17 -2.93 26.57
CA TRP A 74 5.18 -3.51 25.23
C TRP A 74 5.45 -2.47 24.14
N ASN A 75 4.84 -1.28 24.19
CA ASN A 75 5.13 -0.20 23.25
C ASN A 75 6.59 0.26 23.33
N LYS A 76 7.16 0.37 24.54
CA LYS A 76 8.59 0.68 24.72
C LYS A 76 9.50 -0.43 24.19
N ARG A 77 9.10 -1.70 24.31
CA ARG A 77 9.80 -2.84 23.71
C ARG A 77 9.74 -2.81 22.18
N GLY A 78 8.60 -2.42 21.59
CA GLY A 78 8.43 -2.21 20.16
C GLY A 78 9.35 -1.12 19.63
N LEU A 79 9.33 0.08 20.25
CA LEU A 79 10.23 1.19 19.92
C LEU A 79 11.71 0.77 20.01
N ALA A 80 12.08 -0.02 21.03
CA ALA A 80 13.45 -0.50 21.22
C ALA A 80 13.83 -1.68 20.29
N ALA A 81 12.90 -2.26 19.53
CA ALA A 81 13.14 -3.25 18.48
C ALA A 81 13.17 -2.58 17.09
N GLU A 82 12.28 -1.62 16.86
CA GLU A 82 12.28 -0.73 15.69
C GLU A 82 13.61 0.04 15.57
N GLN A 83 14.18 0.51 16.68
CA GLN A 83 15.54 1.09 16.77
C GLN A 83 16.69 0.11 16.50
N ARG A 84 16.41 -1.18 16.27
CA ARG A 84 17.38 -2.23 15.92
C ARG A 84 17.02 -2.92 14.60
N GLU A 85 16.09 -2.35 13.82
CA GLU A 85 15.60 -2.89 12.53
C GLU A 85 14.98 -4.30 12.66
N ASP A 86 14.65 -4.71 13.89
CA ASP A 86 14.00 -5.96 14.26
C ASP A 86 12.48 -5.80 14.12
N TYR A 87 12.02 -5.66 12.88
CA TYR A 87 10.61 -5.40 12.54
C TYR A 87 9.68 -6.51 13.02
N ASP A 88 10.16 -7.75 13.04
CA ASP A 88 9.39 -8.93 13.48
C ASP A 88 9.08 -8.82 14.99
N ALA A 89 10.10 -8.57 15.83
CA ALA A 89 9.88 -8.36 17.26
C ALA A 89 9.19 -7.02 17.58
N ALA A 90 9.36 -5.99 16.75
CA ALA A 90 8.64 -4.72 16.88
C ALA A 90 7.14 -4.91 16.63
N PHE A 91 6.77 -5.59 15.52
CA PHE A 91 5.39 -5.94 15.19
C PHE A 91 4.73 -6.76 16.29
N GLU A 92 5.39 -7.81 16.79
CA GLU A 92 4.90 -8.59 17.93
C GLU A 92 4.67 -7.73 19.17
N ALA A 93 5.61 -6.86 19.53
CA ALA A 93 5.51 -6.03 20.71
C ALA A 93 4.38 -4.99 20.60
N TYR A 94 4.21 -4.33 19.47
CA TYR A 94 3.07 -3.43 19.26
C TYR A 94 1.73 -4.19 19.13
N ARG A 95 1.73 -5.43 18.64
CA ARG A 95 0.55 -6.32 18.68
C ARG A 95 0.09 -6.56 20.11
N GLN A 96 1.01 -6.89 21.03
CA GLN A 96 0.70 -7.04 22.45
C GLN A 96 0.24 -5.72 23.09
N ALA A 97 0.87 -4.58 22.76
CA ALA A 97 0.42 -3.27 23.24
C ALA A 97 -1.02 -2.94 22.80
N ARG A 98 -1.36 -3.20 21.53
CA ARG A 98 -2.72 -3.03 20.97
C ARG A 98 -3.72 -3.99 21.61
N LEU A 99 -3.38 -5.26 21.82
CA LEU A 99 -4.27 -6.24 22.46
C LEU A 99 -4.62 -5.82 23.90
N LEU A 100 -3.68 -5.25 24.64
CA LEU A 100 -3.89 -4.77 26.01
C LEU A 100 -4.65 -3.42 26.08
N LYS A 101 -4.59 -2.59 25.03
CA LYS A 101 -5.30 -1.30 24.94
C LYS A 101 -5.76 -1.01 23.50
N PRO A 102 -6.86 -1.64 23.03
CA PRO A 102 -7.27 -1.55 21.62
C PRO A 102 -7.86 -0.19 21.20
N GLY A 103 -8.29 0.63 22.15
CA GLY A 103 -8.82 1.98 21.91
C GLY A 103 -7.78 3.11 21.92
N ASP A 104 -6.51 2.82 22.23
CA ASP A 104 -5.44 3.83 22.24
C ASP A 104 -4.90 4.02 20.81
N LEU A 105 -5.13 5.21 20.24
CA LEU A 105 -4.77 5.53 18.86
C LEU A 105 -3.26 5.37 18.61
N ASN A 106 -2.42 5.55 19.62
CA ASN A 106 -0.97 5.42 19.48
C ASN A 106 -0.55 3.97 19.22
N TYR A 107 -1.01 3.01 20.03
CA TYR A 107 -0.67 1.59 19.81
C TYR A 107 -1.30 1.05 18.52
N LYS A 108 -2.50 1.53 18.15
CA LYS A 108 -3.08 1.24 16.83
C LYS A 108 -2.15 1.73 15.71
N THR A 109 -1.68 2.97 15.78
CA THR A 109 -0.83 3.58 14.75
C THR A 109 0.54 2.89 14.64
N HIS A 110 1.20 2.61 15.77
CA HIS A 110 2.46 1.86 15.78
C HIS A 110 2.29 0.43 15.24
N PHE A 111 1.20 -0.26 15.60
CA PHE A 111 0.90 -1.59 15.09
C PHE A 111 0.70 -1.59 13.57
N GLU A 112 -0.18 -0.74 13.03
CA GLU A 112 -0.45 -0.75 11.58
C GLU A 112 0.80 -0.32 10.78
N ARG A 113 1.66 0.57 11.33
CA ARG A 113 2.96 0.92 10.73
C ARG A 113 3.91 -0.28 10.67
N MET A 114 4.10 -0.99 11.79
CA MET A 114 4.99 -2.16 11.78
C MET A 114 4.40 -3.34 11.00
N ARG A 115 3.07 -3.49 10.91
CA ARG A 115 2.43 -4.52 10.09
C ARG A 115 2.91 -4.43 8.64
N PHE A 116 2.88 -3.22 8.07
CA PHE A 116 3.37 -2.96 6.73
C PHE A 116 4.90 -3.19 6.61
N GLN A 117 5.69 -2.66 7.54
CA GLN A 117 7.16 -2.75 7.46
C GLN A 117 7.69 -4.18 7.66
N ALA A 118 7.15 -4.95 8.61
CA ALA A 118 7.53 -6.35 8.79
C ALA A 118 7.11 -7.22 7.59
N ALA A 119 5.91 -7.00 7.04
CA ALA A 119 5.47 -7.69 5.84
C ALA A 119 6.34 -7.35 4.61
N ALA A 120 6.78 -6.09 4.45
CA ALA A 120 7.73 -5.70 3.41
C ALA A 120 9.10 -6.39 3.60
N ALA A 121 9.67 -6.36 4.81
CA ALA A 121 10.93 -7.02 5.12
C ALA A 121 10.91 -8.55 4.90
N HIS A 122 9.74 -9.20 4.97
CA HIS A 122 9.58 -10.60 4.53
C HIS A 122 9.53 -10.76 3.00
N VAL A 123 8.91 -9.81 2.26
CA VAL A 123 8.97 -9.80 0.78
C VAL A 123 10.42 -9.63 0.30
N ASP A 124 11.18 -8.71 0.88
CA ASP A 124 12.57 -8.47 0.46
C ASP A 124 13.49 -9.66 0.83
N ARG A 125 13.30 -10.28 2.00
CA ARG A 125 13.95 -11.57 2.35
C ARG A 125 13.59 -12.67 1.33
N GLY A 126 12.32 -12.78 0.95
CA GLY A 126 11.86 -13.74 -0.06
C GLY A 126 12.46 -13.49 -1.44
N ARG A 127 12.54 -12.23 -1.89
CA ARG A 127 13.18 -11.82 -3.15
C ARG A 127 14.64 -12.24 -3.20
N VAL A 128 15.41 -11.98 -2.14
CA VAL A 128 16.83 -12.39 -2.04
C VAL A 128 16.98 -13.91 -2.05
N LEU A 129 16.13 -14.66 -1.33
CA LEU A 129 16.15 -16.13 -1.39
C LEU A 129 15.82 -16.66 -2.79
N ARG A 130 14.86 -16.05 -3.49
CA ARG A 130 14.50 -16.43 -4.87
C ARG A 130 15.63 -16.14 -5.87
N GLN A 131 16.35 -15.04 -5.69
CA GLN A 131 17.55 -14.70 -6.46
C GLN A 131 18.73 -15.65 -6.20
N ASN A 132 18.88 -16.13 -4.95
CA ASN A 132 19.89 -17.13 -4.58
C ASN A 132 19.55 -18.56 -5.04
N GLY A 133 18.33 -18.80 -5.53
CA GLY A 133 17.86 -20.11 -6.00
C GLY A 133 17.07 -20.93 -4.97
N ASP A 134 16.90 -20.43 -3.73
CA ASP A 134 16.15 -21.09 -2.65
C ASP A 134 14.64 -20.85 -2.79
N VAL A 135 14.07 -21.26 -3.93
CA VAL A 135 12.66 -20.99 -4.34
C VAL A 135 11.64 -21.43 -3.28
N ASN A 136 11.90 -22.56 -2.59
CA ASN A 136 11.04 -23.07 -1.52
C ASN A 136 11.11 -22.21 -0.23
N ALA A 137 12.28 -21.66 0.10
CA ALA A 137 12.42 -20.76 1.25
C ALA A 137 11.82 -19.38 0.95
N ALA A 138 11.99 -18.90 -0.28
CA ALA A 138 11.33 -17.68 -0.77
C ALA A 138 9.80 -17.77 -0.64
N LEU A 139 9.20 -18.88 -1.09
CA LEU A 139 7.75 -19.12 -0.95
C LEU A 139 7.28 -19.02 0.50
N ALA A 140 8.04 -19.57 1.45
CA ALA A 140 7.73 -19.51 2.88
C ALA A 140 7.83 -18.08 3.44
N GLU A 141 8.80 -17.27 3.00
CA GLU A 141 8.91 -15.85 3.38
C GLU A 141 7.75 -15.01 2.81
N PHE A 142 7.37 -15.20 1.55
CA PHE A 142 6.20 -14.50 0.99
C PHE A 142 4.89 -14.91 1.69
N GLN A 143 4.75 -16.17 2.11
CA GLN A 143 3.62 -16.61 2.94
C GLN A 143 3.62 -15.97 4.33
N ARG A 144 4.79 -15.73 4.94
CA ARG A 144 4.92 -14.96 6.21
C ARG A 144 4.50 -13.51 6.03
N ALA A 145 4.86 -12.88 4.92
CA ALA A 145 4.41 -11.52 4.58
C ALA A 145 2.87 -11.41 4.53
N ILE A 146 2.18 -12.38 3.91
CA ILE A 146 0.70 -12.45 3.89
C ILE A 146 0.11 -12.75 5.28
N ALA A 147 0.78 -13.58 6.09
CA ALA A 147 0.32 -13.88 7.45
C ALA A 147 0.38 -12.65 8.40
N ILE A 148 1.26 -11.69 8.11
CA ILE A 148 1.36 -10.41 8.81
C ILE A 148 0.41 -9.37 8.19
N ASP A 149 0.38 -9.26 6.86
CA ASP A 149 -0.52 -8.39 6.12
C ASP A 149 -1.18 -9.10 4.93
N GLY A 150 -2.41 -9.58 5.15
CA GLY A 150 -3.21 -10.23 4.11
C GLY A 150 -3.56 -9.33 2.92
N GLY A 151 -3.37 -8.01 3.03
CA GLY A 151 -3.53 -7.04 1.94
C GLY A 151 -2.24 -6.78 1.13
N ASN A 152 -1.11 -7.43 1.46
CA ASN A 152 0.15 -7.23 0.77
C ASN A 152 0.14 -7.84 -0.65
N GLN A 153 -0.16 -7.00 -1.64
CA GLN A 153 -0.19 -7.38 -3.05
C GLN A 153 1.19 -7.79 -3.61
N ALA A 154 2.30 -7.21 -3.13
CA ALA A 154 3.65 -7.63 -3.54
C ALA A 154 3.89 -9.10 -3.16
N ALA A 155 3.56 -9.47 -1.92
CA ALA A 155 3.66 -10.86 -1.46
C ALA A 155 2.76 -11.82 -2.26
N GLN A 156 1.54 -11.39 -2.61
CA GLN A 156 0.64 -12.17 -3.47
C GLN A 156 1.20 -12.38 -4.88
N GLN A 157 1.76 -11.34 -5.51
CA GLN A 157 2.42 -11.45 -6.81
C GLN A 157 3.64 -12.38 -6.75
N GLU A 158 4.52 -12.18 -5.79
CA GLU A 158 5.74 -12.98 -5.63
C GLU A 158 5.43 -14.46 -5.37
N ILE A 159 4.36 -14.80 -4.62
CA ILE A 159 3.90 -16.19 -4.48
C ILE A 159 3.55 -16.80 -5.84
N VAL A 160 2.77 -16.09 -6.68
CA VAL A 160 2.37 -16.60 -8.00
C VAL A 160 3.58 -16.81 -8.92
N ILE A 161 4.52 -15.85 -8.94
CA ILE A 161 5.79 -15.96 -9.69
C ILE A 161 6.59 -17.17 -9.20
N THR A 162 6.73 -17.31 -7.88
CA THR A 162 7.49 -18.39 -7.23
C THR A 162 6.86 -19.76 -7.49
N GLN A 163 5.53 -19.86 -7.45
CA GLN A 163 4.80 -21.08 -7.81
C GLN A 163 4.98 -21.44 -9.27
N GLN A 164 4.89 -20.48 -10.20
CA GLN A 164 5.17 -20.72 -11.63
C GLN A 164 6.63 -21.15 -11.86
N GLN A 165 7.59 -20.64 -11.09
CA GLN A 165 9.00 -21.06 -11.13
C GLN A 165 9.20 -22.49 -10.59
N ILE A 166 8.41 -22.93 -9.60
CA ILE A 166 8.36 -24.32 -9.15
C ILE A 166 7.73 -25.22 -10.23
N SER A 167 6.55 -24.86 -10.75
CA SER A 167 5.81 -25.64 -11.75
C SER A 167 6.49 -25.74 -13.12
N SER A 168 7.44 -24.85 -13.43
CA SER A 168 8.28 -24.95 -14.64
C SER A 168 9.54 -25.80 -14.45
N THR A 169 9.80 -26.30 -13.24
CA THR A 169 10.71 -27.43 -13.03
C THR A 169 9.94 -28.72 -13.35
N PRO A 170 10.42 -29.58 -14.28
CA PRO A 170 9.65 -30.70 -14.81
C PRO A 170 9.54 -31.87 -13.80
N THR A 171 8.67 -31.70 -12.80
CA THR A 171 8.17 -32.80 -11.99
C THR A 171 7.07 -33.49 -12.80
N ALA A 172 7.27 -34.77 -13.14
CA ALA A 172 6.24 -35.56 -13.81
C ALA A 172 5.01 -35.75 -12.90
N LEU A 173 3.86 -35.98 -13.52
CA LEU A 173 2.50 -35.99 -12.92
C LEU A 173 1.90 -34.60 -12.70
N ASP A 174 1.30 -34.05 -13.75
CA ASP A 174 -0.08 -33.57 -13.62
C ASP A 174 -0.85 -33.79 -14.93
N ALA A 175 -2.15 -34.07 -14.82
CA ALA A 175 -3.02 -34.32 -15.98
C ALA A 175 -3.98 -33.12 -16.19
N PRO A 176 -4.35 -32.79 -17.44
CA PRO A 176 -5.22 -31.63 -17.68
C PRO A 176 -6.59 -31.82 -17.03
N ALA A 177 -6.92 -30.97 -16.07
CA ALA A 177 -8.20 -30.99 -15.38
C ALA A 177 -9.36 -30.70 -16.35
N VAL A 178 -10.30 -31.63 -16.45
CA VAL A 178 -11.48 -31.49 -17.31
C VAL A 178 -12.41 -30.41 -16.73
N ILE A 179 -12.61 -29.33 -17.47
CA ILE A 179 -13.55 -28.26 -17.12
C ILE A 179 -14.98 -28.80 -17.28
N PRO A 180 -15.85 -28.76 -16.25
CA PRO A 180 -17.25 -29.14 -16.39
C PRO A 180 -17.99 -28.16 -17.30
N ALA A 181 -18.70 -28.67 -18.32
CA ALA A 181 -19.49 -27.83 -19.21
C ALA A 181 -20.63 -27.14 -18.45
N ALA A 182 -20.73 -25.81 -18.61
CA ALA A 182 -21.83 -25.02 -18.06
C ALA A 182 -23.16 -25.33 -18.79
N PRO A 183 -24.33 -25.20 -18.13
CA PRO A 183 -25.61 -25.52 -18.73
C PRO A 183 -25.95 -24.59 -19.92
N SER A 184 -26.51 -25.17 -20.98
CA SER A 184 -26.75 -24.52 -22.27
C SER A 184 -27.82 -23.42 -22.21
N SER A 185 -27.42 -22.17 -22.43
CA SER A 185 -28.33 -21.03 -22.58
C SER A 185 -28.01 -20.17 -23.81
N ILE A 186 -28.60 -20.54 -24.96
CA ILE A 186 -28.62 -19.80 -26.25
C ILE A 186 -27.25 -19.56 -26.93
N SER A 187 -26.13 -19.64 -26.20
CA SER A 187 -24.78 -19.56 -26.76
C SER A 187 -24.40 -20.85 -27.49
N ALA A 188 -24.88 -20.99 -28.72
CA ALA A 188 -24.13 -21.72 -29.73
C ALA A 188 -22.86 -20.92 -30.02
N GLY A 189 -21.70 -21.45 -29.62
CA GLY A 189 -20.41 -20.86 -29.93
C GLY A 189 -20.11 -20.90 -31.45
N PRO A 190 -18.94 -20.38 -31.87
CA PRO A 190 -18.43 -20.60 -33.21
C PRO A 190 -18.49 -22.09 -33.58
N ILE A 191 -18.98 -22.41 -34.78
CA ILE A 191 -19.09 -23.80 -35.23
C ILE A 191 -17.68 -24.33 -35.44
N GLU A 192 -17.20 -25.21 -34.56
CA GLU A 192 -15.89 -25.86 -34.72
C GLU A 192 -16.00 -27.15 -35.52
N LEU A 193 -14.95 -27.50 -36.27
CA LEU A 193 -14.88 -28.80 -36.94
C LEU A 193 -14.62 -29.92 -35.95
N GLN A 194 -15.36 -31.01 -36.12
CA GLN A 194 -15.22 -32.27 -35.41
C GLN A 194 -14.98 -33.36 -36.47
N PRO A 195 -13.77 -33.42 -37.07
CA PRO A 195 -13.45 -34.40 -38.09
C PRO A 195 -13.47 -35.81 -37.51
N VAL A 196 -13.78 -36.81 -38.35
CA VAL A 196 -13.91 -38.22 -37.93
C VAL A 196 -12.54 -38.86 -37.67
N SER A 197 -11.49 -38.33 -38.31
CA SER A 197 -10.09 -38.64 -38.02
C SER A 197 -9.31 -37.33 -37.82
N THR A 198 -8.38 -37.35 -36.86
CA THR A 198 -7.37 -36.30 -36.64
C THR A 198 -5.97 -36.76 -37.03
N ASP A 199 -5.86 -37.86 -37.78
CA ASP A 199 -4.59 -38.43 -38.24
C ASP A 199 -3.89 -37.51 -39.26
N PRO A 200 -2.55 -37.49 -39.31
CA PRO A 200 -1.81 -36.58 -40.19
C PRO A 200 -1.95 -36.98 -41.66
N ILE A 201 -2.42 -36.05 -42.47
CA ILE A 201 -2.75 -36.26 -43.89
C ILE A 201 -1.47 -36.23 -44.73
N THR A 202 -1.34 -37.24 -45.61
CA THR A 202 -0.30 -37.33 -46.63
C THR A 202 -0.97 -37.53 -47.99
N LEU A 203 -0.72 -36.61 -48.93
CA LEU A 203 -1.40 -36.53 -50.22
C LEU A 203 -0.50 -35.84 -51.24
N HIS A 204 -0.21 -36.51 -52.36
CA HIS A 204 0.57 -35.97 -53.47
C HIS A 204 -0.30 -36.04 -54.72
N SER A 205 -0.74 -34.89 -55.26
CA SER A 205 -1.66 -34.85 -56.42
C SER A 205 -1.49 -33.58 -57.27
N VAL A 206 -1.83 -33.68 -58.57
CA VAL A 206 -1.78 -32.58 -59.55
C VAL A 206 -3.11 -32.48 -60.30
N GLU A 207 -4.11 -31.93 -59.62
CA GLU A 207 -5.52 -32.03 -59.99
C GLU A 207 -6.26 -30.69 -59.76
N ASP A 208 -7.56 -30.65 -60.07
CA ASP A 208 -8.40 -29.49 -59.80
C ASP A 208 -8.63 -29.29 -58.29
N THR A 209 -8.59 -28.04 -57.82
CA THR A 209 -8.80 -27.65 -56.41
C THR A 209 -10.03 -28.31 -55.78
N LYS A 210 -11.12 -28.48 -56.54
CA LYS A 210 -12.36 -29.12 -56.05
C LYS A 210 -12.14 -30.59 -55.69
N ASN A 211 -11.36 -31.33 -56.49
CA ASN A 211 -11.07 -32.73 -56.26
C ASN A 211 -10.07 -32.90 -55.10
N ILE A 212 -9.08 -32.00 -54.99
CA ILE A 212 -8.10 -31.99 -53.89
C ILE A 212 -8.79 -31.72 -52.55
N TYR A 213 -9.68 -30.72 -52.46
CA TYR A 213 -10.47 -30.51 -51.25
C TYR A 213 -11.39 -31.70 -50.93
N GLN A 214 -12.04 -32.32 -51.93
CA GLN A 214 -12.83 -33.53 -51.70
C GLN A 214 -11.99 -34.72 -51.23
N ALA A 215 -10.74 -34.85 -51.67
CA ALA A 215 -9.82 -35.89 -51.20
C ALA A 215 -9.44 -35.66 -49.73
N ILE A 216 -9.03 -34.44 -49.35
CA ILE A 216 -8.73 -34.07 -47.96
C ILE A 216 -9.96 -34.23 -47.07
N GLY A 217 -11.14 -33.83 -47.55
CA GLY A 217 -12.41 -34.01 -46.85
C GLY A 217 -12.71 -35.48 -46.58
N LYS A 218 -12.64 -36.34 -47.60
CA LYS A 218 -12.84 -37.79 -47.47
C LYS A 218 -11.85 -38.43 -46.48
N LEU A 219 -10.58 -38.01 -46.50
CA LEU A 219 -9.56 -38.53 -45.57
C LEU A 219 -9.84 -38.15 -44.10
N ALA A 220 -10.44 -36.98 -43.85
CA ALA A 220 -10.85 -36.53 -42.51
C ALA A 220 -12.31 -36.85 -42.14
N GLY A 221 -13.06 -37.51 -43.03
CA GLY A 221 -14.51 -37.76 -42.89
C GLY A 221 -15.43 -36.55 -43.10
N LEU A 222 -14.88 -35.39 -43.45
CA LEU A 222 -15.61 -34.13 -43.69
C LEU A 222 -16.30 -34.11 -45.06
N ASN A 223 -17.50 -33.52 -45.10
CA ASN A 223 -18.16 -33.11 -46.33
C ASN A 223 -17.62 -31.76 -46.82
N VAL A 224 -17.55 -31.58 -48.14
CA VAL A 224 -17.08 -30.33 -48.77
C VAL A 224 -18.14 -29.78 -49.73
N ILE A 225 -18.58 -28.56 -49.47
CA ILE A 225 -19.46 -27.77 -50.33
C ILE A 225 -18.65 -26.61 -50.94
N PHE A 226 -18.96 -26.22 -52.16
CA PHE A 226 -18.32 -25.09 -52.85
C PHE A 226 -19.33 -23.98 -53.14
N ASP A 227 -18.85 -22.75 -53.10
CA ASP A 227 -19.52 -21.57 -53.67
C ASP A 227 -19.89 -21.81 -55.15
N PRO A 228 -21.16 -21.63 -55.58
CA PRO A 228 -21.57 -21.81 -56.98
C PRO A 228 -20.75 -20.97 -57.96
N ASP A 229 -20.31 -19.77 -57.55
CA ASP A 229 -19.51 -18.87 -58.37
C ASP A 229 -18.05 -19.32 -58.52
N TYR A 230 -17.59 -20.29 -57.71
CA TYR A 230 -16.19 -20.69 -57.67
C TYR A 230 -15.79 -21.60 -58.83
N THR A 231 -14.90 -21.10 -59.70
CA THR A 231 -14.22 -21.86 -60.75
C THR A 231 -13.00 -22.58 -60.21
N SER A 232 -12.88 -23.89 -60.48
CA SER A 232 -11.70 -24.66 -60.08
C SER A 232 -10.47 -24.24 -60.88
N LYS A 233 -9.29 -24.42 -60.27
CA LYS A 233 -7.99 -24.28 -60.92
C LYS A 233 -7.24 -25.59 -60.74
N ARG A 234 -6.39 -25.96 -61.69
CA ARG A 234 -5.49 -27.10 -61.53
C ARG A 234 -4.25 -26.66 -60.75
N ILE A 235 -3.92 -27.38 -59.68
CA ILE A 235 -2.76 -27.12 -58.82
C ILE A 235 -2.02 -28.43 -58.50
N GLN A 236 -0.71 -28.34 -58.28
CA GLN A 236 0.06 -29.40 -57.63
C GLN A 236 0.03 -29.15 -56.12
N VAL A 237 -0.21 -30.19 -55.32
CA VAL A 237 -0.15 -30.13 -53.87
C VAL A 237 0.51 -31.40 -53.35
N ASP A 238 1.58 -31.22 -52.58
CA ASP A 238 2.34 -32.28 -51.93
C ASP A 238 2.32 -32.06 -50.41
N LEU A 239 1.45 -32.80 -49.73
CA LEU A 239 1.30 -32.84 -48.28
C LEU A 239 1.99 -34.11 -47.74
N ASN A 240 2.83 -33.95 -46.73
CA ASN A 240 3.47 -35.06 -46.01
C ASN A 240 3.33 -34.82 -44.50
N ASN A 241 2.62 -35.74 -43.81
CA ASN A 241 2.38 -35.70 -42.37
C ASN A 241 1.78 -34.36 -41.87
N VAL A 242 0.76 -33.83 -42.55
CA VAL A 242 0.18 -32.50 -42.27
C VAL A 242 -1.17 -32.61 -41.55
N GLY A 243 -1.35 -31.87 -40.45
CA GLY A 243 -2.65 -31.80 -39.76
C GLY A 243 -3.74 -31.16 -40.63
N LEU A 244 -4.99 -31.61 -40.47
CA LEU A 244 -6.15 -31.21 -41.30
C LEU A 244 -6.30 -29.69 -41.51
N SER A 245 -6.15 -28.90 -40.44
CA SER A 245 -6.25 -27.44 -40.50
C SER A 245 -5.18 -26.81 -41.41
N ASP A 246 -3.93 -27.27 -41.30
CA ASP A 246 -2.84 -26.80 -42.15
C ASP A 246 -2.96 -27.35 -43.59
N ALA A 247 -3.45 -28.58 -43.77
CA ALA A 247 -3.73 -29.14 -45.10
C ALA A 247 -4.75 -28.29 -45.88
N LEU A 248 -5.90 -27.97 -45.26
CA LEU A 248 -6.93 -27.13 -45.86
C LEU A 248 -6.46 -25.68 -46.11
N ARG A 249 -5.56 -25.18 -45.25
CA ARG A 249 -4.94 -23.84 -45.35
C ARG A 249 -3.90 -23.76 -46.46
N ILE A 250 -3.02 -24.76 -46.60
CA ILE A 250 -2.04 -24.85 -47.70
C ILE A 250 -2.77 -24.86 -49.06
N VAL A 251 -3.78 -25.72 -49.22
CA VAL A 251 -4.59 -25.75 -50.45
C VAL A 251 -5.30 -24.41 -50.71
N GLY A 252 -5.81 -23.75 -49.66
CA GLY A 252 -6.45 -22.44 -49.77
C GLY A 252 -5.50 -21.35 -50.27
N VAL A 253 -4.30 -21.28 -49.69
CA VAL A 253 -3.24 -20.35 -50.13
C VAL A 253 -2.82 -20.63 -51.58
N MET A 254 -2.65 -21.89 -51.97
CA MET A 254 -2.20 -22.26 -53.33
C MET A 254 -3.27 -22.03 -54.42
N SER A 255 -4.55 -22.15 -54.10
CA SER A 255 -5.64 -21.96 -55.07
C SER A 255 -6.27 -20.56 -55.06
N GLY A 256 -6.08 -19.80 -53.98
CA GLY A 256 -6.73 -18.51 -53.73
C GLY A 256 -8.16 -18.66 -53.19
N THR A 257 -8.41 -19.68 -52.36
CA THR A 257 -9.69 -19.91 -51.67
C THR A 257 -9.56 -19.82 -50.15
N PHE A 258 -10.67 -19.62 -49.46
CA PHE A 258 -10.79 -19.90 -48.03
C PHE A 258 -11.86 -20.97 -47.80
N TRP A 259 -11.83 -21.58 -46.63
CA TRP A 259 -12.81 -22.56 -46.17
C TRP A 259 -13.39 -22.12 -44.83
N LYS A 260 -14.64 -22.50 -44.54
CA LYS A 260 -15.31 -22.26 -43.25
C LYS A 260 -16.17 -23.46 -42.84
N PRO A 261 -16.27 -23.77 -41.53
CA PRO A 261 -17.24 -24.75 -41.03
C PRO A 261 -18.68 -24.23 -41.18
N VAL A 262 -19.56 -25.08 -41.70
CA VAL A 262 -21.03 -24.86 -41.75
C VAL A 262 -21.75 -25.79 -40.76
N THR A 263 -21.18 -26.98 -40.53
CA THR A 263 -21.53 -27.88 -39.43
C THR A 263 -20.24 -28.52 -38.91
N GLY A 264 -20.30 -29.27 -37.81
CA GLY A 264 -19.13 -29.99 -37.28
C GLY A 264 -18.47 -30.94 -38.28
N ASN A 265 -19.21 -31.45 -39.29
CA ASN A 265 -18.69 -32.37 -40.30
C ASN A 265 -18.84 -31.85 -41.76
N THR A 266 -18.98 -30.54 -41.96
CA THR A 266 -19.12 -29.93 -43.29
C THR A 266 -18.38 -28.60 -43.40
N ILE A 267 -17.47 -28.48 -44.37
CA ILE A 267 -16.85 -27.20 -44.77
C ILE A 267 -17.49 -26.63 -46.04
N PHE A 268 -17.50 -25.31 -46.14
CA PHE A 268 -17.83 -24.55 -47.34
C PHE A 268 -16.58 -23.80 -47.84
N VAL A 269 -16.29 -23.91 -49.14
CA VAL A 269 -15.09 -23.36 -49.79
C VAL A 269 -15.48 -22.31 -50.82
N ALA A 270 -14.88 -21.12 -50.73
CA ALA A 270 -15.16 -19.97 -51.58
C ALA A 270 -13.88 -19.24 -52.02
N GLN A 271 -13.98 -18.42 -53.07
CA GLN A 271 -12.84 -17.62 -53.54
C GLN A 271 -12.45 -16.54 -52.52
N ASN A 272 -11.15 -16.37 -52.28
CA ASN A 272 -10.63 -15.40 -51.31
C ASN A 272 -10.65 -13.97 -51.87
N THR A 273 -11.82 -13.33 -51.79
CA THR A 273 -12.04 -11.91 -52.12
C THR A 273 -12.61 -11.18 -50.90
N ARG A 274 -12.34 -9.87 -50.77
CA ARG A 274 -12.83 -9.06 -49.62
C ARG A 274 -14.36 -9.07 -49.50
N THR A 275 -15.07 -9.12 -50.63
CA THR A 275 -16.54 -9.23 -50.69
C THR A 275 -17.00 -10.58 -50.14
N LYS A 276 -16.54 -11.70 -50.72
CA LYS A 276 -16.93 -13.06 -50.27
C LYS A 276 -16.48 -13.35 -48.84
N ARG A 277 -15.39 -12.75 -48.34
CA ARG A 277 -15.05 -12.73 -46.90
C ARG A 277 -16.17 -12.02 -46.12
N THR A 278 -16.41 -10.74 -46.38
CA THR A 278 -17.42 -9.91 -45.69
C THR A 278 -18.82 -10.55 -45.65
N ASP A 279 -19.26 -11.18 -46.74
CA ASP A 279 -20.59 -11.80 -46.85
C ASP A 279 -20.70 -13.17 -46.14
N LEU A 280 -19.59 -13.91 -46.03
CA LEU A 280 -19.54 -15.29 -45.52
C LEU A 280 -18.79 -15.39 -44.18
N ASP A 281 -18.28 -14.31 -43.60
CA ASP A 281 -17.63 -14.29 -42.29
C ASP A 281 -18.68 -14.28 -41.19
N THR A 282 -18.71 -15.36 -40.40
CA THR A 282 -19.56 -15.45 -39.21
C THR A 282 -19.12 -14.40 -38.20
N MET A 283 -19.99 -13.42 -37.93
CA MET A 283 -19.73 -12.41 -36.91
C MET A 283 -20.31 -12.84 -35.56
N ALA A 284 -19.45 -12.91 -34.55
CA ALA A 284 -19.84 -13.06 -33.16
C ALA A 284 -19.79 -11.71 -32.43
N VAL A 285 -20.42 -11.63 -31.26
CA VAL A 285 -20.35 -10.48 -30.36
C VAL A 285 -19.86 -10.95 -28.99
N GLN A 286 -18.84 -10.29 -28.45
CA GLN A 286 -18.28 -10.60 -27.14
C GLN A 286 -18.03 -9.31 -26.35
N THR A 287 -18.31 -9.36 -25.06
CA THR A 287 -18.05 -8.29 -24.11
C THR A 287 -16.81 -8.65 -23.30
N PHE A 288 -15.78 -7.82 -23.39
CA PHE A 288 -14.55 -7.94 -22.60
C PHE A 288 -14.64 -6.97 -21.43
N TYR A 289 -14.52 -7.48 -20.20
CA TYR A 289 -14.49 -6.65 -18.98
C TYR A 289 -13.06 -6.33 -18.60
N LEU A 290 -12.74 -5.05 -18.45
CA LEU A 290 -11.45 -4.55 -17.99
C LEU A 290 -11.43 -4.58 -16.46
N THR A 291 -10.48 -5.31 -15.90
CA THR A 291 -10.30 -5.51 -14.46
C THR A 291 -9.33 -4.48 -13.87
N ASN A 292 -8.41 -3.95 -14.67
CA ASN A 292 -7.30 -3.12 -14.19
C ASN A 292 -7.33 -1.66 -14.69
N ALA A 293 -8.15 -1.35 -15.69
CA ALA A 293 -8.44 0.02 -16.10
C ALA A 293 -9.07 0.83 -14.94
N ALA A 294 -8.32 1.81 -14.41
CA ALA A 294 -8.72 2.61 -13.25
C ALA A 294 -9.31 3.96 -13.64
N GLN A 295 -8.98 4.47 -14.83
CA GLN A 295 -9.51 5.71 -15.39
C GLN A 295 -10.10 5.47 -16.79
N GLN A 296 -11.04 6.34 -17.19
CA GLN A 296 -11.63 6.30 -18.53
C GLN A 296 -10.57 6.46 -19.65
N ASN A 297 -9.45 7.11 -19.36
CA ASN A 297 -8.31 7.23 -20.28
C ASN A 297 -7.66 5.86 -20.55
N ASP A 298 -7.46 5.02 -19.54
CA ASP A 298 -6.92 3.66 -19.70
C ASP A 298 -7.77 2.84 -20.68
N ALA A 299 -9.10 2.91 -20.52
CA ALA A 299 -10.04 2.21 -21.38
C ALA A 299 -10.08 2.78 -22.80
N ASN A 300 -9.84 4.09 -22.99
CA ASN A 300 -9.68 4.71 -24.30
C ASN A 300 -8.36 4.34 -24.99
N GLU A 301 -7.27 4.16 -24.24
CA GLU A 301 -5.97 3.69 -24.75
C GLU A 301 -6.11 2.25 -25.27
N VAL A 302 -6.69 1.34 -24.47
CA VAL A 302 -6.98 -0.05 -24.88
C VAL A 302 -7.91 -0.10 -26.10
N LEU A 303 -8.97 0.71 -26.12
CA LEU A 303 -9.87 0.85 -27.28
C LEU A 303 -9.13 1.31 -28.55
N THR A 304 -8.16 2.22 -28.41
CA THR A 304 -7.38 2.76 -29.54
C THR A 304 -6.36 1.75 -30.05
N ALA A 305 -5.66 1.05 -29.16
CA ALA A 305 -4.76 -0.04 -29.51
C ALA A 305 -5.51 -1.14 -30.29
N LEU A 306 -6.67 -1.58 -29.79
CA LEU A 306 -7.51 -2.57 -30.46
C LEU A 306 -7.98 -2.12 -31.85
N ARG A 307 -8.45 -0.87 -31.99
CA ARG A 307 -8.89 -0.32 -33.29
C ARG A 307 -7.76 -0.16 -34.31
N ASN A 308 -6.51 -0.02 -33.87
CA ASN A 308 -5.34 0.11 -34.74
C ASN A 308 -4.73 -1.24 -35.15
N VAL A 309 -4.95 -2.31 -34.35
CA VAL A 309 -4.42 -3.66 -34.61
C VAL A 309 -5.40 -4.56 -35.38
N MET A 310 -6.71 -4.30 -35.28
CA MET A 310 -7.74 -5.06 -36.00
C MET A 310 -8.14 -4.42 -37.34
N ASP A 311 -8.79 -5.20 -38.21
CA ASP A 311 -9.33 -4.70 -39.48
C ASP A 311 -10.48 -3.70 -39.28
N GLN A 312 -10.61 -2.76 -40.21
CA GLN A 312 -11.60 -1.68 -40.24
C GLN A 312 -13.06 -2.18 -40.20
N ASN A 313 -13.29 -3.44 -40.57
CA ASN A 313 -14.59 -4.09 -40.52
C ASN A 313 -15.06 -4.41 -39.07
N VAL A 314 -14.18 -4.41 -38.07
CA VAL A 314 -14.50 -4.74 -36.68
C VAL A 314 -15.18 -3.57 -35.97
N LYS A 315 -16.34 -3.80 -35.37
CA LYS A 315 -17.06 -2.77 -34.60
C LYS A 315 -16.75 -2.90 -33.11
N VAL A 316 -16.06 -1.90 -32.57
CA VAL A 316 -15.63 -1.84 -31.16
C VAL A 316 -16.29 -0.66 -30.44
N PHE A 317 -17.04 -0.96 -29.38
CA PHE A 317 -17.74 0.01 -28.54
C PHE A 317 -17.21 -0.07 -27.10
N LEU A 318 -16.84 1.08 -26.52
CA LEU A 318 -16.51 1.17 -25.10
C LEU A 318 -17.77 1.53 -24.30
N VAL A 319 -17.96 0.86 -23.16
CA VAL A 319 -19.02 1.08 -22.18
C VAL A 319 -18.36 1.46 -20.84
N PRO A 320 -18.02 2.76 -20.62
CA PRO A 320 -17.24 3.18 -19.45
C PRO A 320 -17.94 2.88 -18.12
N SER A 321 -19.27 2.90 -18.08
CA SER A 321 -20.08 2.61 -16.89
C SER A 321 -20.01 1.16 -16.40
N GLN A 322 -19.39 0.26 -17.16
CA GLN A 322 -19.18 -1.15 -16.80
C GLN A 322 -17.70 -1.58 -16.92
N ASN A 323 -16.78 -0.64 -17.17
CA ASN A 323 -15.40 -0.92 -17.59
C ASN A 323 -15.32 -1.97 -18.72
N ALA A 324 -16.27 -1.96 -19.65
CA ALA A 324 -16.43 -3.04 -20.63
C ALA A 324 -16.23 -2.56 -22.07
N ILE A 325 -15.62 -3.39 -22.90
CA ILE A 325 -15.49 -3.18 -24.35
C ILE A 325 -16.29 -4.26 -25.07
N VAL A 326 -17.35 -3.86 -25.75
CA VAL A 326 -18.22 -4.71 -26.57
C VAL A 326 -17.70 -4.72 -28.00
N MET A 327 -17.43 -5.90 -28.53
CA MET A 327 -16.83 -6.09 -29.85
C MET A 327 -17.68 -7.00 -30.72
N ARG A 328 -17.84 -6.63 -31.99
CA ARG A 328 -18.38 -7.50 -33.04
C ARG A 328 -17.32 -7.73 -34.12
N ALA A 329 -16.88 -8.97 -34.23
CA ALA A 329 -15.77 -9.41 -35.09
C ALA A 329 -15.95 -10.89 -35.51
N THR A 330 -15.03 -11.46 -36.28
CA THR A 330 -14.98 -12.92 -36.50
C THR A 330 -14.47 -13.65 -35.24
N PRO A 331 -14.73 -14.96 -35.07
CA PRO A 331 -14.23 -15.74 -33.93
C PRO A 331 -12.73 -15.60 -33.69
N ASP A 332 -11.90 -15.71 -34.74
CA ASP A 332 -10.45 -15.55 -34.66
C ASP A 332 -10.04 -14.13 -34.24
N GLN A 333 -10.76 -13.11 -34.70
CA GLN A 333 -10.54 -11.72 -34.28
C GLN A 333 -10.93 -11.51 -32.81
N LEU A 334 -11.98 -12.16 -32.32
CA LEU A 334 -12.36 -12.11 -30.89
C LEU A 334 -11.33 -12.84 -30.00
N LEU A 335 -10.80 -13.98 -30.45
CA LEU A 335 -9.72 -14.69 -29.75
C LEU A 335 -8.42 -13.87 -29.74
N LEU A 336 -8.07 -13.21 -30.85
CA LEU A 336 -6.94 -12.27 -30.90
C LEU A 336 -7.18 -11.08 -29.96
N ALA A 337 -8.38 -10.50 -29.99
CA ALA A 337 -8.76 -9.43 -29.07
C ALA A 337 -8.70 -9.89 -27.61
N GLN A 338 -9.07 -11.13 -27.29
CA GLN A 338 -8.96 -11.67 -25.93
C GLN A 338 -7.50 -11.76 -25.47
N GLU A 339 -6.60 -12.29 -26.30
CA GLU A 339 -5.17 -12.35 -25.97
C GLU A 339 -4.54 -10.95 -25.90
N LEU A 340 -4.93 -10.02 -26.78
CA LEU A 340 -4.51 -8.62 -26.70
C LEU A 340 -5.04 -7.93 -25.43
N MET A 341 -6.29 -8.16 -25.04
CA MET A 341 -6.87 -7.67 -23.79
C MET A 341 -6.11 -8.20 -22.57
N ASN A 342 -5.88 -9.51 -22.49
CA ASN A 342 -5.08 -10.13 -21.42
C ASN A 342 -3.65 -9.55 -21.33
N ASN A 343 -3.11 -9.10 -22.46
CA ASN A 343 -1.79 -8.49 -22.53
C ASN A 343 -1.77 -6.99 -22.17
N LEU A 344 -2.89 -6.26 -22.35
CA LEU A 344 -3.00 -4.81 -22.15
C LEU A 344 -3.66 -4.43 -20.80
N ASP A 345 -4.74 -5.10 -20.40
CA ASP A 345 -5.46 -4.85 -19.15
C ASP A 345 -4.73 -5.47 -17.94
N ARG A 346 -3.57 -4.90 -17.60
CA ARG A 346 -2.78 -5.31 -16.42
C ARG A 346 -2.86 -4.31 -15.30
N ALA A 347 -2.69 -4.83 -14.08
CA ALA A 347 -2.45 -4.00 -12.92
C ALA A 347 -1.20 -3.12 -13.15
N LYS A 348 -1.42 -1.80 -13.26
CA LYS A 348 -0.34 -0.81 -13.30
C LYS A 348 0.57 -0.96 -12.07
N ALA A 349 1.85 -0.63 -12.20
CA ALA A 349 2.76 -0.65 -11.06
C ALA A 349 2.33 0.39 -9.99
N GLU A 350 2.75 0.19 -8.75
CA GLU A 350 2.52 1.15 -7.66
C GLU A 350 3.80 1.40 -6.88
N VAL A 351 4.11 2.68 -6.68
CA VAL A 351 5.32 3.16 -6.01
C VAL A 351 4.93 3.83 -4.70
N VAL A 352 5.63 3.50 -3.61
CA VAL A 352 5.69 4.31 -2.39
C VAL A 352 6.97 5.14 -2.43
N VAL A 353 6.82 6.44 -2.20
CA VAL A 353 7.92 7.39 -2.10
C VAL A 353 8.00 7.87 -0.66
N ASP A 354 9.07 7.50 0.02
CA ASP A 354 9.46 8.08 1.30
C ASP A 354 10.24 9.38 1.00
N VAL A 355 9.77 10.51 1.54
CA VAL A 355 10.46 11.79 1.44
C VAL A 355 10.88 12.21 2.84
N ALA A 356 12.12 12.66 3.02
CA ALA A 356 12.63 13.22 4.26
C ALA A 356 13.10 14.65 4.03
N VAL A 357 12.46 15.60 4.73
CA VAL A 357 12.94 16.97 4.86
C VAL A 357 13.73 17.07 6.17
N LEU A 358 15.00 17.41 6.05
CA LEU A 358 15.92 17.65 7.16
C LEU A 358 16.24 19.14 7.20
N GLU A 359 15.87 19.86 8.26
CA GLU A 359 16.33 21.22 8.50
C GLU A 359 17.05 21.31 9.84
N VAL A 360 18.23 21.92 9.84
CA VAL A 360 19.06 22.21 11.02
C VAL A 360 19.30 23.71 11.05
N ASN A 361 18.86 24.38 12.10
CA ASN A 361 19.15 25.79 12.32
C ASN A 361 19.99 25.94 13.60
N LYS A 362 21.19 26.49 13.45
CA LYS A 362 22.10 26.79 14.56
C LYS A 362 22.37 28.29 14.65
N ASP A 363 22.17 28.83 15.84
CA ASP A 363 22.45 30.23 16.19
C ASP A 363 23.46 30.25 17.35
N HIS A 364 24.50 31.06 17.23
CA HIS A 364 25.58 31.19 18.20
C HIS A 364 26.02 32.65 18.37
N MET A 365 25.41 33.34 19.32
CA MET A 365 25.75 34.72 19.67
C MET A 365 26.63 34.79 20.93
N THR A 366 27.72 35.54 20.84
CA THR A 366 28.60 35.92 21.94
C THR A 366 28.65 37.44 22.05
N ASN A 367 28.23 38.01 23.17
CA ASN A 367 28.29 39.45 23.45
C ASN A 367 29.12 39.69 24.72
N LEU A 368 30.30 40.28 24.57
CA LEU A 368 31.27 40.45 25.65
C LEU A 368 31.92 41.83 25.65
N GLY A 369 31.81 42.54 26.78
CA GLY A 369 32.50 43.80 27.06
C GLY A 369 31.80 44.65 28.12
N ILE A 370 32.21 45.90 28.24
CA ILE A 370 31.60 46.85 29.19
C ILE A 370 30.92 47.97 28.42
N GLN A 371 29.62 48.13 28.65
CA GLN A 371 28.86 49.30 28.25
C GLN A 371 29.17 50.43 29.23
N LEU A 372 30.10 51.30 28.83
CA LEU A 372 30.41 52.55 29.52
C LEU A 372 29.33 53.60 29.21
N PRO A 373 29.04 54.53 30.13
CA PRO A 373 28.08 55.61 29.90
C PRO A 373 28.56 56.51 28.75
N GLY A 374 27.78 56.56 27.66
CA GLY A 374 28.10 57.36 26.47
C GLY A 374 27.92 58.89 26.64
N SER A 375 27.39 59.32 27.78
CA SER A 375 27.21 60.73 28.13
C SER A 375 27.32 60.94 29.64
N PHE A 376 27.70 62.16 30.01
CA PHE A 376 27.56 62.71 31.36
C PHE A 376 26.60 63.89 31.28
N SER A 377 25.73 64.07 32.28
CA SER A 377 24.89 65.27 32.36
C SER A 377 25.47 66.25 33.36
N ILE A 378 25.55 67.52 32.96
CA ILE A 378 25.84 68.63 33.87
C ILE A 378 24.53 69.36 34.10
N THR A 379 23.96 69.24 35.30
CA THR A 379 22.75 69.97 35.68
C THR A 379 23.09 71.07 36.69
N PRO A 380 22.54 72.29 36.53
CA PRO A 380 22.67 73.33 37.55
C PRO A 380 21.86 72.90 38.79
N GLN A 381 22.58 72.60 39.87
CA GLN A 381 22.01 72.16 41.14
C GLN A 381 21.80 73.38 42.04
N THR A 382 20.53 73.67 42.36
CA THR A 382 20.20 74.63 43.40
C THR A 382 20.59 74.06 44.77
N SER A 383 20.99 74.92 45.70
CA SER A 383 21.09 74.52 47.11
C SER A 383 19.69 74.10 47.58
N ASN A 384 19.54 72.90 48.14
CA ASN A 384 18.25 72.39 48.61
C ASN A 384 17.69 73.28 49.73
N ALA A 385 16.77 74.19 49.37
CA ALA A 385 15.97 74.94 50.32
C ALA A 385 14.94 74.00 50.96
N THR A 386 15.29 73.39 52.08
CA THR A 386 14.39 72.51 52.85
C THR A 386 13.34 73.33 53.59
N THR A 387 12.29 73.74 52.88
CA THR A 387 11.15 74.48 53.43
C THR A 387 10.29 73.57 54.31
N THR A 388 10.64 73.46 55.59
CA THR A 388 9.91 72.63 56.56
C THR A 388 8.63 73.32 57.03
N THR A 389 7.52 73.11 56.31
CA THR A 389 6.20 73.59 56.72
C THR A 389 5.71 72.82 57.97
N SER A 390 5.51 73.52 59.08
CA SER A 390 5.28 72.91 60.41
C SER A 390 3.84 72.44 60.66
N THR A 391 3.27 71.62 59.77
CA THR A 391 2.04 70.85 60.02
C THR A 391 2.00 69.59 59.15
N THR A 392 1.88 68.42 59.80
CA THR A 392 1.94 67.06 59.21
C THR A 392 3.26 66.69 58.51
N THR A 393 3.76 65.48 58.80
CA THR A 393 5.11 65.03 58.42
C THR A 393 5.19 64.50 56.99
N THR A 394 5.31 65.40 56.01
CA THR A 394 5.58 65.04 54.61
C THR A 394 6.66 65.97 54.01
N THR A 395 7.87 65.45 53.78
CA THR A 395 9.01 66.26 53.32
C THR A 395 9.06 66.37 51.79
N THR A 396 8.29 67.29 51.21
CA THR A 396 8.27 67.53 49.75
C THR A 396 9.44 68.39 49.28
N THR A 397 10.48 67.75 48.75
CA THR A 397 11.69 68.43 48.25
C THR A 397 11.48 69.00 46.85
N THR A 398 10.90 70.21 46.75
CA THR A 398 10.65 70.87 45.47
C THR A 398 11.87 71.63 44.93
N THR A 399 12.73 70.95 44.17
CA THR A 399 13.88 71.56 43.48
C THR A 399 13.45 72.30 42.22
N SER A 400 12.93 73.53 42.35
CA SER A 400 12.65 74.41 41.21
C SER A 400 13.83 75.35 40.92
N LEU A 401 14.19 75.47 39.64
CA LEU A 401 15.29 76.30 39.16
C LEU A 401 14.76 77.68 38.76
N THR A 402 15.09 78.72 39.54
CA THR A 402 14.60 80.10 39.30
C THR A 402 15.62 80.93 38.51
N LEU A 403 15.17 81.99 37.82
CA LEU A 403 16.06 82.89 37.07
C LEU A 403 17.12 83.57 37.97
N ASN A 404 16.80 83.85 39.24
CA ASN A 404 17.77 84.40 40.18
C ASN A 404 18.86 83.39 40.55
N ASN A 405 18.55 82.09 40.56
CA ASN A 405 19.55 81.04 40.80
C ASN A 405 20.49 80.88 39.60
N LEU A 406 20.02 81.12 38.37
CA LEU A 406 20.88 81.17 37.17
C LEU A 406 21.90 82.32 37.23
N ALA A 407 21.51 83.48 37.76
CA ALA A 407 22.38 84.66 37.88
C ALA A 407 23.52 84.50 38.91
N HIS A 408 23.46 83.48 39.77
CA HIS A 408 24.40 83.26 40.88
C HIS A 408 25.06 81.87 40.85
N LEU A 409 25.09 81.21 39.68
CA LEU A 409 25.78 79.92 39.51
C LEU A 409 27.30 80.08 39.68
N ASN A 410 27.86 79.39 40.67
CA ASN A 410 29.31 79.26 40.87
C ASN A 410 29.76 77.81 40.56
N GLY A 411 31.08 77.54 40.59
CA GLY A 411 31.63 76.22 40.25
C GLY A 411 31.14 75.04 41.12
N THR A 412 30.56 75.33 42.29
CA THR A 412 29.94 74.35 43.19
C THR A 412 28.45 74.09 42.92
N ASN A 413 27.81 74.85 42.00
CA ASN A 413 26.39 74.75 41.68
C ASN A 413 26.08 73.84 40.47
N PHE A 414 26.99 72.95 40.10
CA PHE A 414 26.82 72.01 39.01
C PHE A 414 26.97 70.57 39.49
N ALA A 415 25.91 69.78 39.35
CA ALA A 415 25.97 68.34 39.54
C ALA A 415 26.41 67.69 38.22
N VAL A 416 27.53 66.95 38.27
CA VAL A 416 27.96 66.10 37.16
C VAL A 416 27.48 64.68 37.45
N SER A 417 26.45 64.22 36.73
CA SER A 417 25.97 62.85 36.81
C SER A 417 26.62 62.00 35.73
N ILE A 418 27.26 60.92 36.16
CA ILE A 418 27.86 59.89 35.29
C ILE A 418 26.94 58.68 35.36
N GLY A 419 26.51 58.17 34.20
CA GLY A 419 25.67 56.97 34.14
C GLY A 419 26.39 55.73 34.69
N SER A 420 25.63 54.72 35.12
CA SER A 420 26.20 53.43 35.51
C SER A 420 26.85 52.73 34.30
N ALA A 421 28.00 52.10 34.52
CA ALA A 421 28.59 51.17 33.57
C ALA A 421 28.03 49.76 33.81
N ALA A 422 27.82 48.98 32.73
CA ALA A 422 27.27 47.63 32.79
C ALA A 422 28.21 46.62 32.09
N LEU A 423 28.43 45.46 32.72
CA LEU A 423 29.16 44.35 32.11
C LEU A 423 28.20 43.51 31.26
N ALA A 424 28.40 43.50 29.94
CA ALA A 424 27.74 42.56 29.03
C ALA A 424 28.60 41.30 28.91
N ALA A 425 28.03 40.15 29.26
CA ALA A 425 28.71 38.85 29.21
C ALA A 425 27.71 37.75 28.87
N THR A 426 27.08 37.87 27.70
CA THR A 426 26.03 36.97 27.22
C THR A 426 26.58 35.97 26.21
N LEU A 427 26.28 34.69 26.42
CA LEU A 427 26.53 33.60 25.49
C LEU A 427 25.21 32.85 25.27
N SER A 428 24.77 32.73 24.03
CA SER A 428 23.64 31.90 23.63
C SER A 428 24.05 30.99 22.47
N ASP A 429 23.76 29.69 22.62
CA ASP A 429 23.97 28.65 21.62
C ASP A 429 22.65 27.89 21.48
N SER A 430 22.09 27.88 20.27
CA SER A 430 20.81 27.26 19.94
C SER A 430 20.99 26.28 18.78
N ASP A 431 20.40 25.09 18.89
CA ASP A 431 20.48 24.02 17.89
C ASP A 431 19.07 23.43 17.75
N THR A 432 18.40 23.79 16.65
CA THR A 432 17.04 23.36 16.33
C THR A 432 17.08 22.43 15.14
N ARG A 433 16.44 21.27 15.24
CA ARG A 433 16.42 20.25 14.18
C ARG A 433 15.00 19.79 13.89
N VAL A 434 14.60 19.89 12.64
CA VAL A 434 13.29 19.49 12.13
C VAL A 434 13.49 18.31 11.18
N LEU A 435 12.76 17.23 11.44
CA LEU A 435 12.69 16.05 10.58
C LEU A 435 11.22 15.82 10.22
N GLN A 436 10.91 15.87 8.93
CA GLN A 436 9.57 15.58 8.41
C GLN A 436 9.68 14.44 7.40
N ASN A 437 9.08 13.29 7.72
CA ASN A 437 9.14 12.08 6.89
C ASN A 437 7.77 11.68 6.32
N PRO A 438 7.14 12.50 5.46
CA PRO A 438 5.93 12.10 4.73
C PRO A 438 6.20 10.92 3.78
N ARG A 439 5.17 10.10 3.58
CA ARG A 439 5.18 8.95 2.66
C ARG A 439 3.98 9.06 1.74
N LEU A 440 4.18 8.94 0.44
CA LEU A 440 3.11 8.98 -0.57
C LEU A 440 3.09 7.66 -1.35
N ARG A 441 1.91 7.10 -1.62
CA ARG A 441 1.73 5.99 -2.57
C ARG A 441 1.06 6.54 -3.82
N SER A 442 1.57 6.21 -5.01
CA SER A 442 0.91 6.52 -6.28
C SER A 442 1.02 5.36 -7.25
N THR A 443 0.04 5.25 -8.13
CA THR A 443 0.06 4.36 -9.29
C THR A 443 0.98 4.95 -10.37
N ASP A 444 1.58 4.07 -11.16
CA ASP A 444 2.35 4.41 -12.35
C ASP A 444 1.60 5.40 -13.28
N GLY A 445 2.29 6.48 -13.67
CA GLY A 445 1.74 7.59 -14.46
C GLY A 445 0.79 8.54 -13.72
N GLN A 446 0.39 8.26 -12.47
CA GLN A 446 -0.62 9.03 -11.75
C GLN A 446 -0.02 10.06 -10.78
N ARG A 447 -0.63 11.25 -10.71
CA ARG A 447 -0.23 12.31 -9.77
C ARG A 447 -0.81 12.05 -8.37
N ALA A 448 0.07 11.92 -7.38
CA ALA A 448 -0.28 12.05 -5.98
C ALA A 448 0.05 13.46 -5.48
N GLN A 449 -0.82 14.01 -4.63
CA GLN A 449 -0.57 15.24 -3.87
C GLN A 449 -0.76 14.97 -2.38
N LEU A 450 0.14 15.51 -1.57
CA LEU A 450 0.03 15.58 -0.12
C LEU A 450 0.20 17.04 0.32
N LYS A 451 -0.68 17.52 1.20
CA LYS A 451 -0.54 18.80 1.91
C LYS A 451 -0.65 18.53 3.41
N ILE A 452 0.36 18.90 4.19
CA ILE A 452 0.38 18.81 5.66
C ILE A 452 0.74 20.20 6.17
N GLY A 453 -0.19 20.88 6.83
CA GLY A 453 0.00 22.31 7.08
C GLY A 453 -1.13 23.02 7.82
N GLN A 454 -1.06 24.35 7.81
CA GLN A 454 -2.05 25.28 8.34
C GLN A 454 -2.39 26.33 7.26
N ARG A 455 -3.50 27.06 7.43
CA ARG A 455 -3.90 28.14 6.52
C ARG A 455 -3.88 29.45 7.27
N ILE A 456 -2.99 30.37 6.91
CA ILE A 456 -2.86 31.67 7.56
C ILE A 456 -3.63 32.72 6.76
N PRO A 457 -4.50 33.53 7.39
CA PRO A 457 -5.11 34.70 6.76
C PRO A 457 -4.10 35.85 6.67
N VAL A 458 -4.03 36.48 5.50
CA VAL A 458 -3.22 37.67 5.15
C VAL A 458 -4.18 38.75 4.66
N ALA A 459 -4.06 40.01 5.09
CA ALA A 459 -5.02 41.03 4.65
C ALA A 459 -4.65 41.58 3.27
N THR A 460 -5.52 41.37 2.28
CA THR A 460 -5.28 41.81 0.88
C THR A 460 -5.72 43.24 0.61
N GLY A 461 -6.38 43.88 1.57
CA GLY A 461 -6.75 45.28 1.49
C GLY A 461 -7.72 45.69 2.59
N SER A 462 -7.63 46.97 2.99
CA SER A 462 -8.53 47.60 3.95
C SER A 462 -9.13 48.85 3.32
N TYR A 463 -10.45 48.93 3.19
CA TYR A 463 -11.10 50.18 2.76
C TYR A 463 -11.73 50.89 3.95
N ASN A 464 -11.26 52.11 4.20
CA ASN A 464 -11.94 53.09 5.05
C ASN A 464 -12.76 53.99 4.12
N SER A 465 -14.09 53.99 4.28
CA SER A 465 -14.96 54.89 3.51
C SER A 465 -14.79 56.30 4.05
N GLY A 466 -14.11 57.17 3.29
CA GLY A 466 -13.76 58.54 3.69
C GLY A 466 -14.96 59.46 3.85
N VAL A 467 -15.72 59.31 4.94
CA VAL A 467 -16.84 60.18 5.30
C VAL A 467 -16.29 61.47 5.93
N SER A 468 -16.58 62.60 5.30
CA SER A 468 -16.20 63.92 5.83
C SER A 468 -16.89 64.20 7.17
N THR A 469 -16.09 64.57 8.17
CA THR A 469 -16.45 65.50 9.27
C THR A 469 -17.86 65.35 9.88
N GLY A 470 -18.01 64.48 10.88
CA GLY A 470 -19.04 64.69 11.93
C GLY A 470 -19.89 63.48 12.36
N VAL A 471 -19.82 62.34 11.66
CA VAL A 471 -20.61 61.13 12.02
C VAL A 471 -19.65 59.98 12.35
N ALA A 472 -20.09 59.06 13.22
CA ALA A 472 -19.26 58.03 13.83
C ALA A 472 -18.50 57.15 12.80
N SER A 473 -17.25 56.82 13.13
CA SER A 473 -16.35 55.98 12.35
C SER A 473 -17.00 54.65 11.95
N VAL A 474 -17.41 54.52 10.69
CA VAL A 474 -17.78 53.23 10.10
C VAL A 474 -16.53 52.34 10.09
N GLY A 475 -16.68 51.10 10.58
CA GLY A 475 -15.54 50.19 10.76
C GLY A 475 -14.77 49.92 9.47
N VAL A 476 -13.44 49.84 9.58
CA VAL A 476 -12.56 49.48 8.46
C VAL A 476 -12.86 48.05 8.04
N GLN A 477 -13.33 47.85 6.82
CA GLN A 477 -13.55 46.50 6.27
C GLN A 477 -12.24 45.99 5.67
N THR A 478 -11.68 44.95 6.28
CA THR A 478 -10.53 44.19 5.77
C THR A 478 -11.00 43.01 4.93
N GLN A 479 -10.28 42.73 3.84
CA GLN A 479 -10.39 41.49 3.08
C GLN A 479 -9.24 40.57 3.46
N PHE A 480 -9.51 39.27 3.64
CA PHE A 480 -8.51 38.27 4.03
C PHE A 480 -8.37 37.19 2.95
N GLN A 481 -7.15 36.95 2.50
CA GLN A 481 -6.78 35.81 1.67
C GLN A 481 -6.08 34.76 2.53
N TYR A 482 -6.49 33.50 2.40
CA TYR A 482 -5.82 32.40 3.09
C TYR A 482 -4.68 31.85 2.23
N ILE A 483 -3.49 31.74 2.82
CA ILE A 483 -2.30 31.12 2.24
C ILE A 483 -2.04 29.79 2.96
N ASP A 484 -1.79 28.73 2.19
CA ASP A 484 -1.41 27.41 2.73
C ASP A 484 0.08 27.44 3.13
N ILE A 485 0.40 27.10 4.37
CA ILE A 485 1.78 26.87 4.83
C ILE A 485 1.96 25.47 5.39
N GLY A 486 3.16 24.91 5.30
CA GLY A 486 3.51 23.55 5.70
C GLY A 486 4.28 22.83 4.59
N VAL A 487 4.14 21.50 4.54
CA VAL A 487 4.74 20.65 3.50
C VAL A 487 3.68 20.35 2.44
N GLN A 488 3.94 20.77 1.20
CA GLN A 488 3.25 20.29 0.01
C GLN A 488 4.21 19.42 -0.82
N ILE A 489 3.78 18.21 -1.16
CA ILE A 489 4.48 17.31 -2.07
C ILE A 489 3.53 16.93 -3.19
N ASP A 490 3.94 17.23 -4.41
CA ASP A 490 3.31 16.78 -5.65
C ASP A 490 4.28 15.83 -6.36
N LEU A 491 3.85 14.62 -6.71
CA LEU A 491 4.68 13.69 -7.48
C LEU A 491 3.89 12.85 -8.47
N THR A 492 4.56 12.44 -9.54
CA THR A 492 4.10 11.47 -10.54
C THR A 492 5.24 10.49 -10.81
N PRO A 493 5.11 9.20 -10.46
CA PRO A 493 6.10 8.19 -10.79
C PRO A 493 5.89 7.65 -12.22
N THR A 494 6.94 7.09 -12.78
CA THR A 494 6.91 6.29 -14.02
C THR A 494 7.89 5.14 -13.85
N VAL A 495 7.41 3.90 -13.91
CA VAL A 495 8.20 2.69 -13.61
C VAL A 495 8.76 2.09 -14.90
N HIS A 496 10.08 1.89 -14.94
CA HIS A 496 10.79 1.27 -16.07
C HIS A 496 11.05 -0.22 -15.81
N GLN A 497 11.27 -0.98 -16.88
CA GLN A 497 11.50 -2.43 -16.84
C GLN A 497 12.82 -2.85 -16.12
N ASN A 498 13.69 -1.90 -15.78
CA ASN A 498 14.99 -2.13 -15.14
C ASN A 498 14.98 -1.92 -13.60
N HIS A 499 13.80 -1.96 -12.96
CA HIS A 499 13.59 -1.57 -11.54
C HIS A 499 14.07 -0.14 -11.24
N GLU A 500 13.98 0.72 -12.25
CA GLU A 500 14.26 2.15 -12.19
C GLU A 500 12.95 2.94 -12.28
N ILE A 501 12.87 4.03 -11.52
CA ILE A 501 11.67 4.82 -11.31
C ILE A 501 12.01 6.26 -11.68
N SER A 502 11.40 6.76 -12.75
CA SER A 502 11.40 8.20 -13.01
C SER A 502 10.39 8.88 -12.11
N LEU A 503 10.78 10.00 -11.50
CA LEU A 503 9.94 10.79 -10.61
C LEU A 503 9.92 12.22 -11.11
N LYS A 504 8.77 12.67 -11.62
CA LYS A 504 8.48 14.11 -11.74
C LYS A 504 7.89 14.58 -10.43
N MET A 505 8.51 15.56 -9.78
CA MET A 505 8.10 15.99 -8.45
C MET A 505 8.32 17.47 -8.19
N LYS A 506 7.45 18.05 -7.35
CA LYS A 506 7.61 19.34 -6.70
C LYS A 506 7.45 19.15 -5.20
N ILE A 507 8.49 19.48 -4.43
CA ILE A 507 8.42 19.67 -2.98
C ILE A 507 8.36 21.16 -2.70
N GLU A 508 7.46 21.57 -1.82
CA GLU A 508 7.36 22.92 -1.28
C GLU A 508 7.25 22.84 0.26
N VAL A 509 8.16 23.52 0.95
CA VAL A 509 8.15 23.66 2.41
C VAL A 509 8.02 25.14 2.73
N SER A 510 6.84 25.51 3.22
CA SER A 510 6.46 26.88 3.55
C SER A 510 6.27 26.99 5.07
N THR A 511 6.88 28.00 5.69
CA THR A 511 6.86 28.22 7.14
C THR A 511 6.57 29.67 7.45
N HIS A 512 5.71 29.94 8.44
CA HIS A 512 5.66 31.26 9.07
C HIS A 512 7.05 31.57 9.65
N ALA A 513 7.64 32.70 9.27
CA ALA A 513 8.99 33.10 9.66
C ALA A 513 8.98 34.13 10.79
N ASN A 514 8.30 35.27 10.57
CA ASN A 514 8.09 36.36 11.53
C ASN A 514 6.80 37.10 11.17
N ASP A 515 6.33 37.99 12.05
CA ASP A 515 5.31 39.00 11.73
C ASP A 515 5.98 40.37 11.50
N GLU A 516 5.57 41.11 10.47
CA GLU A 516 5.98 42.50 10.20
C GLU A 516 4.78 43.45 10.19
N THR A 517 4.94 44.64 10.78
CA THR A 517 3.87 45.66 10.84
C THR A 517 3.93 46.58 9.62
N ILE A 518 3.12 46.31 8.61
CA ILE A 518 3.00 47.12 7.39
C ILE A 518 1.81 48.07 7.54
N SER A 519 2.07 49.39 7.49
CA SER A 519 1.04 50.45 7.58
C SER A 519 0.10 50.37 8.80
N GLY A 520 0.54 49.73 9.89
CA GLY A 520 -0.26 49.52 11.11
C GLY A 520 -1.07 48.22 11.15
N VAL A 521 -1.02 47.40 10.10
CA VAL A 521 -1.51 46.01 10.10
C VAL A 521 -0.34 45.07 10.33
N VAL A 522 -0.53 44.02 11.13
CA VAL A 522 0.48 42.99 11.37
C VAL A 522 0.28 41.89 10.32
N GLU A 523 1.27 41.69 9.46
CA GLU A 523 1.23 40.70 8.37
C GLU A 523 2.33 39.64 8.52
N PRO A 524 2.03 38.35 8.29
CA PRO A 524 2.96 37.26 8.50
C PRO A 524 3.89 37.05 7.30
N VAL A 525 5.20 37.17 7.53
CA VAL A 525 6.24 36.84 6.56
C VAL A 525 6.34 35.32 6.42
N ILE A 526 6.05 34.80 5.22
CA ILE A 526 6.12 33.36 4.92
C ILE A 526 7.45 33.04 4.22
N GLY A 527 8.31 32.29 4.90
CA GLY A 527 9.48 31.68 4.26
C GLY A 527 9.05 30.48 3.41
N GLN A 528 9.50 30.41 2.15
CA GLN A 528 9.18 29.31 1.24
C GLN A 528 10.45 28.67 0.67
N ARG A 529 10.46 27.35 0.54
CA ARG A 529 11.54 26.57 -0.05
C ARG A 529 10.96 25.56 -1.03
N ILE A 530 11.27 25.72 -2.31
CA ILE A 530 10.67 24.95 -3.41
C ILE A 530 11.76 24.21 -4.19
N SER A 531 11.52 22.94 -4.50
CA SER A 531 12.36 22.11 -5.36
C SER A 531 11.47 21.34 -6.35
N GLU A 532 11.52 21.72 -7.63
CA GLU A 532 10.84 21.00 -8.72
C GLU A 532 11.88 20.37 -9.65
N GLN A 533 11.78 19.05 -9.86
CA GLN A 533 12.75 18.24 -10.60
C GLN A 533 12.07 17.07 -11.33
N VAL A 534 12.78 16.54 -12.34
CA VAL A 534 12.51 15.21 -12.90
C VAL A 534 13.81 14.41 -12.78
N ILE A 535 13.74 13.28 -12.07
CA ILE A 535 14.90 12.41 -11.78
C ILE A 535 14.58 10.96 -12.15
N GLN A 536 15.59 10.10 -12.18
CA GLN A 536 15.47 8.65 -12.32
C GLN A 536 16.37 7.98 -11.29
N LEU A 537 15.79 7.10 -10.47
CA LEU A 537 16.45 6.41 -9.35
C LEU A 537 16.15 4.92 -9.40
N LYS A 538 16.95 4.09 -8.72
CA LYS A 538 16.62 2.67 -8.52
C LYS A 538 15.70 2.46 -7.33
N GLU A 539 14.96 1.36 -7.35
CA GLU A 539 14.20 0.91 -6.18
C GLU A 539 15.12 0.79 -4.95
N GLY A 540 14.69 1.39 -3.83
CA GLY A 540 15.41 1.41 -2.55
C GLY A 540 16.61 2.34 -2.48
N GLU A 541 16.98 3.05 -3.55
CA GLU A 541 18.17 3.93 -3.56
C GLU A 541 17.87 5.29 -2.90
N PRO A 542 18.55 5.66 -1.79
CA PRO A 542 18.38 6.95 -1.15
C PRO A 542 19.13 8.04 -1.91
N SER A 543 18.41 9.03 -2.42
CA SER A 543 18.98 10.12 -3.21
C SER A 543 18.74 11.49 -2.57
N ILE A 544 19.74 12.36 -2.66
CA ILE A 544 19.66 13.76 -2.21
C ILE A 544 19.21 14.60 -3.41
N LEU A 545 18.00 15.14 -3.32
CA LEU A 545 17.37 15.94 -4.38
C LEU A 545 17.99 17.33 -4.48
N SER A 546 18.16 17.96 -3.33
CA SER A 546 18.60 19.34 -3.19
C SER A 546 19.01 19.61 -1.74
N GLY A 547 19.91 20.57 -1.54
CA GLY A 547 20.22 21.10 -0.22
C GLY A 547 20.82 22.50 -0.32
N ILE A 548 20.63 23.30 0.72
CA ILE A 548 21.20 24.64 0.84
C ILE A 548 21.71 24.86 2.27
N LEU A 549 22.95 25.35 2.36
CA LEU A 549 23.59 25.79 3.59
C LEU A 549 23.77 27.31 3.52
N THR A 550 22.98 28.04 4.31
CA THR A 550 23.14 29.48 4.52
C THR A 550 23.94 29.71 5.79
N LYS A 551 25.03 30.47 5.72
CA LYS A 551 25.80 30.92 6.89
C LYS A 551 25.93 32.43 6.91
N THR A 552 25.51 33.04 8.01
CA THR A 552 25.67 34.47 8.29
C THR A 552 26.64 34.62 9.47
N GLU A 553 27.61 35.52 9.36
CA GLU A 553 28.54 35.83 10.46
C GLU A 553 28.68 37.34 10.58
N SER A 554 28.25 37.89 11.72
CA SER A 554 28.23 39.32 12.01
C SER A 554 29.19 39.62 13.17
N ASP A 555 30.31 40.27 12.85
CA ASP A 555 31.37 40.60 13.80
C ASP A 555 31.37 42.12 14.04
N SER A 556 30.78 42.56 15.17
CA SER A 556 30.66 43.98 15.53
C SER A 556 31.50 44.32 16.76
N LEU A 557 32.07 45.52 16.76
CA LEU A 557 32.94 46.03 17.83
C LEU A 557 32.63 47.50 18.10
N GLY A 558 31.85 47.77 19.14
CA GLY A 558 31.69 49.12 19.69
C GLY A 558 32.76 49.39 20.76
N GLY A 559 33.10 50.65 21.01
CA GLY A 559 34.04 50.99 22.09
C GLY A 559 34.48 52.45 22.09
N THR A 560 35.19 52.85 23.14
CA THR A 560 35.77 54.21 23.21
C THR A 560 36.95 54.32 22.24
N PRO A 561 37.02 55.36 21.38
CA PRO A 561 38.14 55.57 20.47
C PRO A 561 39.50 55.58 21.17
N GLY A 562 40.54 55.06 20.51
CA GLY A 562 41.89 54.89 21.06
C GLY A 562 41.97 53.76 22.10
N LEU A 563 41.34 53.92 23.26
CA LEU A 563 41.39 52.97 24.38
C LEU A 563 40.96 51.53 24.02
N SER A 564 39.97 51.39 23.13
CA SER A 564 39.49 50.09 22.61
C SER A 564 40.54 49.31 21.80
N GLN A 565 41.57 49.97 21.27
CA GLN A 565 42.58 49.36 20.39
C GLN A 565 43.83 48.88 21.16
N ILE A 566 44.00 49.30 22.41
CA ILE A 566 45.16 48.95 23.22
C ILE A 566 45.09 47.46 23.62
N PRO A 567 46.14 46.64 23.42
CA PRO A 567 46.14 45.25 23.87
C PRO A 567 45.90 45.14 25.38
N LEU A 568 45.22 44.08 25.79
CA LEU A 568 44.69 43.84 27.15
C LEU A 568 43.58 44.83 27.56
N LEU A 569 43.85 46.15 27.57
CA LEU A 569 42.90 47.19 28.00
C LEU A 569 41.64 47.28 27.11
N GLY A 570 41.77 47.03 25.81
CA GLY A 570 40.65 47.10 24.87
C GLY A 570 39.46 46.20 25.23
N ARG A 571 39.67 45.11 25.99
CA ARG A 571 38.57 44.24 26.49
C ARG A 571 37.68 44.91 27.55
N ILE A 572 38.16 45.97 28.18
CA ILE A 572 37.45 46.77 29.20
C ILE A 572 36.78 47.99 28.54
N PHE A 573 37.37 48.48 27.44
CA PHE A 573 36.98 49.70 26.73
C PHE A 573 36.27 49.45 25.38
N SER A 574 35.84 48.22 25.13
CA SER A 574 35.05 47.82 23.97
C SER A 574 33.96 46.82 24.36
N ASN A 575 32.95 46.70 23.50
CA ASN A 575 31.95 45.66 23.51
C ASN A 575 31.97 44.93 22.16
N LYS A 576 32.32 43.64 22.17
CA LYS A 576 32.29 42.80 20.99
C LYS A 576 31.04 41.92 20.98
N THR A 577 30.17 42.16 20.01
CA THR A 577 29.07 41.24 19.68
C THR A 577 29.43 40.50 18.40
N ARG A 578 29.49 39.17 18.51
CA ARG A 578 29.71 38.23 17.42
C ARG A 578 28.51 37.32 17.34
N ASP A 579 27.90 37.28 16.17
CA ASP A 579 26.69 36.52 15.86
C ASP A 579 26.98 35.59 14.67
N ARG A 580 26.44 34.36 14.72
CA ARG A 580 26.69 33.27 13.77
C ARG A 580 25.43 32.40 13.61
N ALA A 581 24.57 32.78 12.68
CA ALA A 581 23.51 31.91 12.18
C ALA A 581 24.06 30.93 11.12
N SER A 582 23.60 29.69 11.15
CA SER A 582 23.90 28.64 10.17
C SER A 582 22.69 27.75 10.00
N THR A 583 22.06 27.82 8.83
CA THR A 583 20.85 27.08 8.49
C THR A 583 21.13 26.15 7.33
N GLU A 584 20.99 24.85 7.56
CA GLU A 584 21.14 23.79 6.58
C GLU A 584 19.79 23.11 6.35
N ILE A 585 19.38 22.95 5.10
CA ILE A 585 18.22 22.12 4.75
C ILE A 585 18.59 21.15 3.62
N VAL A 586 18.16 19.90 3.74
CA VAL A 586 18.41 18.81 2.79
C VAL A 586 17.11 18.06 2.50
N PHE A 587 16.85 17.83 1.22
CA PHE A 587 15.73 17.01 0.74
C PHE A 587 16.27 15.65 0.30
N VAL A 588 15.85 14.59 1.00
CA VAL A 588 16.21 13.20 0.68
C VAL A 588 14.97 12.43 0.26
N LEU A 589 15.11 11.50 -0.68
CA LEU A 589 14.02 10.67 -1.18
C LEU A 589 14.47 9.21 -1.35
N VAL A 590 13.57 8.27 -1.05
CA VAL A 590 13.74 6.83 -1.28
C VAL A 590 12.48 6.26 -1.93
N PRO A 591 12.54 5.68 -3.14
CA PRO A 591 11.36 5.12 -3.80
C PRO A 591 11.33 3.58 -3.72
N HIS A 592 10.15 3.00 -3.52
CA HIS A 592 9.94 1.55 -3.32
C HIS A 592 8.78 1.04 -4.20
N ILE A 593 8.92 -0.12 -4.86
CA ILE A 593 7.88 -0.68 -5.74
C ILE A 593 7.02 -1.66 -4.93
N VAL A 594 5.79 -1.24 -4.61
CA VAL A 594 4.84 -2.03 -3.81
C VAL A 594 3.93 -2.90 -4.69
N ARG A 595 3.91 -2.69 -6.00
CA ARG A 595 3.36 -3.62 -6.99
C ARG A 595 4.08 -3.48 -8.32
N GLU A 596 4.48 -4.59 -8.93
CA GLU A 596 5.19 -4.63 -10.22
C GLU A 596 4.27 -5.06 -11.37
N SER A 597 4.48 -4.52 -12.56
CA SER A 597 3.76 -4.85 -13.81
C SER A 597 4.48 -5.97 -14.59
N VAL A 598 4.45 -7.19 -14.04
CA VAL A 598 5.22 -8.34 -14.56
C VAL A 598 4.93 -8.65 -16.03
N LEU A 599 5.99 -8.73 -16.84
CA LEU A 599 5.98 -9.20 -18.22
C LEU A 599 6.48 -10.65 -18.28
N THR A 600 5.60 -11.61 -18.59
CA THR A 600 6.01 -13.00 -18.80
C THR A 600 6.42 -13.24 -20.26
N ARG A 601 7.20 -14.30 -20.52
CA ARG A 601 7.55 -14.71 -21.91
C ARG A 601 6.33 -14.99 -22.79
N MET A 602 5.21 -15.43 -22.20
CA MET A 602 3.95 -15.66 -22.92
C MET A 602 3.30 -14.36 -23.43
N ASN A 603 3.68 -13.21 -22.85
CA ASN A 603 3.19 -11.90 -23.26
C ASN A 603 4.07 -11.22 -24.31
N THR A 604 5.36 -11.55 -24.34
CA THR A 604 6.35 -10.93 -25.25
C THR A 604 6.59 -11.75 -26.52
N ARG A 605 5.92 -12.90 -26.67
CA ARG A 605 5.92 -13.69 -27.90
C ARG A 605 5.16 -12.97 -29.02
N PRO A 606 5.61 -13.03 -30.28
CA PRO A 606 4.78 -12.63 -31.41
C PRO A 606 3.60 -13.59 -31.56
N ILE A 607 2.45 -13.05 -32.00
CA ILE A 607 1.27 -13.83 -32.38
C ILE A 607 1.21 -13.83 -33.91
N ASP A 608 1.17 -15.01 -34.54
CA ASP A 608 0.93 -15.10 -35.99
C ASP A 608 -0.55 -14.84 -36.27
N THR A 609 -0.85 -13.69 -36.86
CA THR A 609 -2.20 -13.23 -37.24
C THR A 609 -2.52 -13.50 -38.70
N GLY A 610 -1.68 -14.21 -39.45
CA GLY A 610 -1.95 -14.57 -40.84
C GLY A 610 -1.52 -13.50 -41.85
N THR A 611 -2.47 -12.92 -42.60
CA THR A 611 -2.15 -12.03 -43.72
C THR A 611 -3.00 -10.76 -43.73
N GLY A 612 -2.54 -9.70 -44.39
CA GLY A 612 -3.28 -8.44 -44.55
C GLY A 612 -4.57 -8.53 -45.40
N GLN A 613 -5.05 -9.74 -45.74
CA GLN A 613 -6.35 -9.98 -46.37
C GLN A 613 -7.34 -10.73 -45.46
N GLY A 614 -6.89 -11.16 -44.27
CA GLY A 614 -7.72 -11.88 -43.30
C GLY A 614 -6.89 -12.33 -42.10
N ILE A 615 -7.38 -12.00 -40.90
CA ILE A 615 -6.81 -12.48 -39.63
C ILE A 615 -7.25 -13.91 -39.41
N GLU A 616 -6.28 -14.83 -39.34
CA GLU A 616 -6.49 -16.27 -39.12
C GLU A 616 -5.47 -16.72 -38.07
N LEU A 617 -5.94 -17.24 -36.93
CA LEU A 617 -5.06 -17.63 -35.83
C LEU A 617 -4.57 -19.07 -35.99
N ARG A 618 -3.26 -19.29 -35.86
CA ARG A 618 -2.74 -20.67 -35.72
C ARG A 618 -3.09 -21.21 -34.34
N ARG A 619 -4.06 -22.13 -34.30
CA ARG A 619 -4.27 -23.03 -33.17
C ARG A 619 -3.14 -24.06 -33.17
N GLU A 620 -2.03 -23.74 -32.51
CA GLU A 620 -0.94 -24.70 -32.25
C GLU A 620 -1.50 -25.84 -31.39
N VAL A 621 -1.84 -26.95 -32.04
CA VAL A 621 -2.17 -28.20 -31.35
C VAL A 621 -0.88 -28.63 -30.66
N VAL A 622 -0.85 -28.52 -29.34
CA VAL A 622 0.24 -29.06 -28.51
C VAL A 622 0.15 -30.58 -28.55
N VAL A 623 0.65 -31.15 -29.64
CA VAL A 623 1.01 -32.57 -29.71
C VAL A 623 2.11 -32.75 -28.68
N ALA A 624 1.73 -33.27 -27.51
CA ALA A 624 2.69 -33.62 -26.47
C ALA A 624 3.77 -34.49 -27.13
N PRO A 625 5.07 -34.13 -27.00
CA PRO A 625 6.10 -34.72 -27.82
C PRO A 625 6.17 -36.22 -27.58
N VAL A 626 5.70 -36.99 -28.55
CA VAL A 626 5.97 -38.44 -28.63
C VAL A 626 7.47 -38.60 -28.51
N SER A 627 7.89 -39.37 -27.50
CA SER A 627 9.29 -39.47 -27.12
C SER A 627 10.09 -40.13 -28.23
N ALA A 628 10.59 -39.32 -29.16
CA ALA A 628 11.52 -39.76 -30.18
C ALA A 628 12.77 -40.28 -29.46
N ASP A 629 13.00 -41.59 -29.56
CA ASP A 629 14.00 -42.30 -28.79
C ASP A 629 15.41 -42.06 -29.36
N VAL A 630 15.90 -40.83 -29.16
CA VAL A 630 17.21 -40.34 -29.61
C VAL A 630 18.30 -40.94 -28.73
N SER A 631 18.49 -42.24 -28.92
CA SER A 631 19.57 -43.03 -28.34
C SER A 631 20.93 -42.44 -28.73
N THR A 632 21.55 -41.76 -27.76
CA THR A 632 22.94 -41.26 -27.84
C THR A 632 23.79 -41.98 -26.80
N PRO A 633 25.07 -42.26 -27.10
CA PRO A 633 25.80 -43.33 -26.42
C PRO A 633 26.20 -42.98 -24.98
N VAL A 634 25.94 -43.93 -24.07
CA VAL A 634 26.34 -43.83 -22.65
C VAL A 634 27.87 -43.78 -22.53
N ARG A 635 28.39 -42.71 -21.93
CA ARG A 635 29.73 -42.67 -21.35
C ARG A 635 29.61 -42.92 -19.83
N PRO A 636 30.29 -43.92 -19.26
CA PRO A 636 30.09 -44.29 -17.86
C PRO A 636 30.63 -43.23 -16.90
N THR A 637 29.84 -42.88 -15.88
CA THR A 637 30.23 -42.08 -14.71
C THR A 637 30.18 -42.95 -13.45
N VAL A 638 31.10 -42.67 -12.52
CA VAL A 638 31.32 -43.48 -11.31
C VAL A 638 30.34 -43.03 -10.20
N PRO A 639 29.72 -43.93 -9.42
CA PRO A 639 28.77 -43.53 -8.38
C PRO A 639 29.44 -42.72 -7.25
N PRO A 640 28.81 -41.64 -6.76
CA PRO A 640 29.30 -40.89 -5.60
C PRO A 640 29.10 -41.68 -4.30
N MET A 641 30.14 -41.76 -3.48
CA MET A 641 30.08 -42.39 -2.16
C MET A 641 29.25 -41.55 -1.18
N THR A 642 28.39 -42.20 -0.38
CA THR A 642 27.54 -41.52 0.60
C THR A 642 28.32 -41.08 1.83
N ALA A 643 27.86 -39.99 2.48
CA ALA A 643 28.52 -39.35 3.62
C ALA A 643 28.35 -40.12 4.95
N SER A 644 28.67 -41.42 4.96
CA SER A 644 28.59 -42.28 6.16
C SER A 644 29.89 -42.28 7.00
N ALA A 645 30.91 -41.52 6.60
CA ALA A 645 32.27 -41.59 7.13
C ALA A 645 32.62 -40.58 8.25
N ALA A 646 31.64 -39.88 8.84
CA ALA A 646 31.91 -38.70 9.67
C ALA A 646 31.10 -38.57 10.99
N ALA A 647 30.69 -39.68 11.62
CA ALA A 647 30.03 -39.64 12.95
C ALA A 647 30.14 -40.95 13.78
N ALA A 648 31.27 -41.66 13.74
CA ALA A 648 31.43 -42.96 14.40
C ALA A 648 32.50 -42.96 15.52
N ALA A 649 32.35 -42.09 16.52
CA ALA A 649 33.32 -41.96 17.62
C ALA A 649 32.72 -41.45 18.95
N LEU A 650 31.74 -42.15 19.54
CA LEU A 650 31.59 -42.29 21.00
C LEU A 650 30.50 -43.31 21.40
N ILE A 651 30.95 -44.30 22.17
CA ILE A 651 30.23 -45.35 22.90
C ILE A 651 29.10 -44.76 23.78
N GLY A 652 27.93 -45.37 24.02
CA GLY A 652 27.40 -46.69 23.62
C GLY A 652 26.14 -47.06 24.43
N ALA A 653 25.94 -48.37 24.71
CA ALA A 653 24.82 -49.01 25.44
C ALA A 653 23.66 -49.61 24.60
N ASN A 654 22.87 -50.49 25.24
CA ASN A 654 22.14 -51.61 24.62
C ASN A 654 20.63 -51.33 24.38
N PRO A 655 19.92 -52.10 23.52
CA PRO A 655 18.56 -51.77 23.08
C PRO A 655 17.43 -52.39 23.94
N GLY A 656 16.27 -51.73 23.94
CA GLY A 656 15.01 -52.22 24.49
C GLY A 656 13.88 -51.18 24.36
N SER A 657 12.63 -51.64 24.16
CA SER A 657 11.38 -50.82 24.15
C SER A 657 11.31 -49.61 23.19
N ALA A 658 11.66 -49.76 21.91
CA ALA A 658 11.45 -48.73 20.88
C ALA A 658 10.65 -49.18 19.64
N ALA A 659 10.27 -50.47 19.52
CA ALA A 659 9.55 -50.99 18.36
C ALA A 659 8.05 -50.63 18.37
N ASP A 660 7.36 -50.84 19.50
CA ASP A 660 5.91 -50.67 19.61
C ASP A 660 5.46 -49.20 19.59
N ALA A 661 6.32 -48.29 20.08
CA ALA A 661 6.06 -46.85 20.06
C ALA A 661 6.04 -46.28 18.62
N ALA A 662 6.88 -46.81 17.73
CA ALA A 662 6.94 -46.36 16.33
C ALA A 662 5.69 -46.75 15.54
N ASN A 663 5.22 -48.00 15.67
CA ASN A 663 4.00 -48.45 14.99
C ASN A 663 2.72 -47.79 15.54
N ALA A 664 2.67 -47.49 16.85
CA ALA A 664 1.58 -46.72 17.44
C ALA A 664 1.52 -45.29 16.85
N ALA A 665 2.67 -44.61 16.73
CA ALA A 665 2.76 -43.29 16.14
C ALA A 665 2.39 -43.29 14.64
N GLN A 666 2.87 -44.27 13.87
CA GLN A 666 2.59 -44.36 12.44
C GLN A 666 1.10 -44.63 12.15
N LYS A 667 0.43 -45.46 12.97
CA LYS A 667 -1.02 -45.68 12.85
C LYS A 667 -1.82 -44.44 13.23
N ALA A 668 -1.47 -43.76 14.33
CA ALA A 668 -2.12 -42.52 14.74
C ALA A 668 -1.95 -41.40 13.70
N ALA A 669 -0.78 -41.31 13.04
CA ALA A 669 -0.55 -40.38 11.94
C ALA A 669 -1.44 -40.69 10.71
N ASN A 670 -1.53 -41.95 10.30
CA ASN A 670 -2.34 -42.33 9.14
C ASN A 670 -3.85 -42.18 9.40
N ASP A 671 -4.35 -42.57 10.57
CA ASP A 671 -5.74 -42.33 10.96
C ASP A 671 -6.05 -40.81 11.01
N ALA A 672 -5.09 -39.97 11.43
CA ALA A 672 -5.23 -38.51 11.43
C ALA A 672 -5.17 -37.87 10.04
N ILE A 673 -4.42 -38.44 9.09
CA ILE A 673 -4.36 -37.96 7.69
C ILE A 673 -5.69 -38.24 6.97
N VAL A 674 -6.28 -39.43 7.18
CA VAL A 674 -7.63 -39.75 6.66
C VAL A 674 -8.69 -38.85 7.30
N ALA A 675 -8.57 -38.54 8.60
CA ALA A 675 -9.53 -37.68 9.31
C ALA A 675 -9.45 -36.19 8.95
N LYS A 676 -8.37 -35.71 8.30
CA LYS A 676 -8.17 -34.27 8.01
C LYS A 676 -8.39 -33.86 6.54
N ASN A 677 -8.50 -34.81 5.61
CA ASN A 677 -8.87 -34.53 4.21
C ASN A 677 -10.40 -34.50 3.96
N ALA A 678 -11.21 -34.53 5.02
CA ALA A 678 -12.68 -34.54 4.93
C ALA A 678 -13.33 -33.14 5.07
N THR A 679 -12.70 -32.08 4.57
CA THR A 679 -13.27 -30.71 4.59
C THR A 679 -13.44 -30.10 3.20
N GLY A 680 -14.33 -30.69 2.41
CA GLY A 680 -15.25 -29.92 1.58
C GLY A 680 -14.72 -29.27 0.30
N SER A 681 -14.44 -30.08 -0.73
CA SER A 681 -14.73 -29.70 -2.12
C SER A 681 -16.25 -29.68 -2.37
N GLY A 682 -16.98 -28.90 -1.56
CA GLY A 682 -18.44 -28.82 -1.59
C GLY A 682 -18.93 -27.99 -2.77
N ALA A 683 -20.06 -28.40 -3.36
CA ALA A 683 -20.78 -27.54 -4.30
C ALA A 683 -21.13 -26.20 -3.62
N PRO A 684 -21.11 -25.07 -4.35
CA PRO A 684 -21.39 -23.77 -3.77
C PRO A 684 -22.80 -23.69 -3.16
N VAL A 685 -22.89 -22.99 -2.03
CA VAL A 685 -24.15 -22.66 -1.38
C VAL A 685 -24.81 -21.55 -2.19
N ASN A 686 -25.85 -21.90 -2.95
CA ASN A 686 -26.54 -20.98 -3.84
C ASN A 686 -27.67 -20.29 -3.07
N PHE A 687 -27.57 -18.98 -2.88
CA PHE A 687 -28.57 -18.14 -2.23
C PHE A 687 -29.50 -17.52 -3.27
N THR A 688 -30.77 -17.91 -3.24
CA THR A 688 -31.80 -17.46 -4.18
C THR A 688 -32.87 -16.64 -3.46
N VAL A 689 -33.19 -15.46 -3.98
CA VAL A 689 -34.35 -14.68 -3.53
C VAL A 689 -35.61 -15.25 -4.18
N THR A 690 -36.56 -15.73 -3.38
CA THR A 690 -37.88 -16.14 -3.88
C THR A 690 -38.65 -14.90 -4.33
N PRO A 691 -39.12 -14.81 -5.59
CA PRO A 691 -39.86 -13.65 -6.08
C PRO A 691 -41.23 -13.53 -5.39
N ALA A 692 -41.73 -12.31 -5.26
CA ALA A 692 -43.08 -12.07 -4.74
C ALA A 692 -44.14 -12.66 -5.68
N THR A 693 -45.13 -13.37 -5.13
CA THR A 693 -46.21 -13.96 -5.91
C THR A 693 -47.20 -12.89 -6.37
N GLY A 694 -47.19 -12.61 -7.68
CA GLY A 694 -48.08 -11.63 -8.31
C GLY A 694 -47.55 -10.19 -8.25
N VAL A 695 -48.30 -9.28 -8.86
CA VAL A 695 -48.02 -7.84 -8.83
C VAL A 695 -48.45 -7.28 -7.47
N GLN A 696 -47.55 -6.53 -6.81
CA GLN A 696 -47.80 -5.98 -5.49
C GLN A 696 -48.50 -4.62 -5.61
N ALA A 697 -49.54 -4.39 -4.82
CA ALA A 697 -50.27 -3.12 -4.84
C ALA A 697 -49.49 -2.02 -4.10
N VAL A 698 -49.47 -0.78 -4.60
CA VAL A 698 -48.89 0.36 -3.88
C VAL A 698 -49.47 0.46 -2.45
N GLY A 699 -48.59 0.60 -1.46
CA GLY A 699 -48.92 0.65 -0.03
C GLY A 699 -48.97 -0.70 0.69
N SER A 700 -49.07 -1.82 -0.02
CA SER A 700 -49.12 -3.17 0.57
C SER A 700 -47.77 -3.64 1.14
N THR A 701 -47.81 -4.61 2.05
CA THR A 701 -46.62 -5.31 2.58
C THR A 701 -46.59 -6.77 2.14
N PHE A 702 -45.41 -7.25 1.73
CA PHE A 702 -45.17 -8.61 1.24
C PHE A 702 -43.82 -9.13 1.72
N GLN A 703 -43.58 -10.44 1.59
CA GLN A 703 -42.36 -11.09 2.05
C GLN A 703 -41.56 -11.71 0.90
N LEU A 704 -40.24 -11.60 0.97
CA LEU A 704 -39.28 -12.29 0.11
C LEU A 704 -38.40 -13.20 0.97
N ALA A 705 -38.38 -14.50 0.70
CA ALA A 705 -37.48 -15.43 1.37
C ALA A 705 -36.11 -15.45 0.66
N VAL A 706 -35.02 -15.36 1.43
CA VAL A 706 -33.67 -15.69 0.94
C VAL A 706 -33.43 -17.16 1.24
N VAL A 707 -33.52 -18.01 0.22
CA VAL A 707 -33.37 -19.47 0.32
C VAL A 707 -31.95 -19.87 0.02
N ALA A 708 -31.31 -20.62 0.92
CA ALA A 708 -30.05 -21.29 0.64
C ALA A 708 -30.32 -22.69 0.05
N ASN A 709 -29.54 -23.05 -0.95
CA ASN A 709 -29.55 -24.35 -1.62
C ASN A 709 -28.14 -24.96 -1.52
N ASN A 710 -28.02 -26.29 -1.41
CA ASN A 710 -26.74 -27.00 -1.19
C ASN A 710 -25.97 -26.60 0.08
N ALA A 711 -26.67 -26.17 1.15
CA ALA A 711 -26.04 -25.89 2.43
C ALA A 711 -25.39 -27.17 3.01
N ASN A 712 -24.14 -27.08 3.47
CA ASN A 712 -23.45 -28.17 4.17
C ASN A 712 -22.61 -27.57 5.31
N ASP A 713 -22.84 -28.04 6.54
CA ASP A 713 -22.36 -27.48 7.80
C ASP A 713 -22.59 -25.96 7.97
N LEU A 714 -23.67 -25.41 7.41
CA LEU A 714 -23.92 -23.96 7.38
C LEU A 714 -24.14 -23.39 8.79
N TYR A 715 -23.29 -22.44 9.21
CA TYR A 715 -23.25 -21.90 10.57
C TYR A 715 -23.54 -20.40 10.63
N SER A 716 -23.04 -19.61 9.68
CA SER A 716 -23.35 -18.18 9.56
C SER A 716 -23.37 -17.70 8.11
N VAL A 717 -24.30 -16.80 7.82
CA VAL A 717 -24.52 -16.20 6.50
C VAL A 717 -24.54 -14.68 6.61
N PRO A 718 -23.41 -13.99 6.41
CA PRO A 718 -23.39 -12.57 6.05
C PRO A 718 -23.82 -12.40 4.58
N LEU A 719 -24.78 -11.52 4.33
CA LEU A 719 -25.23 -11.15 2.99
C LEU A 719 -25.58 -9.65 2.90
N GLN A 720 -25.50 -9.09 1.71
CA GLN A 720 -25.87 -7.70 1.41
C GLN A 720 -26.93 -7.69 0.32
N VAL A 721 -28.07 -7.06 0.61
CA VAL A 721 -29.22 -6.93 -0.30
C VAL A 721 -29.23 -5.51 -0.86
N GLN A 722 -29.45 -5.37 -2.16
CA GLN A 722 -29.73 -4.09 -2.81
C GLN A 722 -31.13 -4.11 -3.44
N PHE A 723 -31.88 -3.01 -3.32
CA PHE A 723 -33.19 -2.80 -3.93
C PHE A 723 -33.38 -1.32 -4.29
N ASN A 724 -34.41 -0.98 -5.07
CA ASN A 724 -34.74 0.42 -5.38
C ASN A 724 -35.54 1.06 -4.23
N PRO A 725 -34.99 2.04 -3.48
CA PRO A 725 -35.64 2.64 -2.31
C PRO A 725 -36.80 3.60 -2.67
N GLN A 726 -37.02 3.92 -3.95
CA GLN A 726 -38.20 4.68 -4.40
C GLN A 726 -39.42 3.77 -4.56
N VAL A 727 -39.21 2.48 -4.88
CA VAL A 727 -40.28 1.51 -5.16
C VAL A 727 -40.58 0.65 -3.94
N LEU A 728 -39.55 0.26 -3.16
CA LEU A 728 -39.68 -0.60 -1.98
C LEU A 728 -39.02 0.03 -0.75
N GLN A 729 -39.66 -0.14 0.41
CA GLN A 729 -39.06 0.11 1.73
C GLN A 729 -38.96 -1.21 2.50
N LEU A 730 -37.80 -1.50 3.10
CA LEU A 730 -37.67 -2.64 4.01
C LEU A 730 -38.34 -2.33 5.35
N VAL A 731 -39.13 -3.26 5.87
CA VAL A 731 -39.92 -3.13 7.11
C VAL A 731 -39.35 -4.01 8.23
N ASN A 732 -38.98 -5.25 7.93
CA ASN A 732 -38.37 -6.17 8.90
C ASN A 732 -37.48 -7.23 8.23
N VAL A 733 -36.59 -7.84 9.03
CA VAL A 733 -35.77 -9.00 8.64
C VAL A 733 -35.88 -10.08 9.71
N ASP A 734 -36.61 -11.14 9.39
CA ASP A 734 -36.85 -12.29 10.27
C ASP A 734 -35.90 -13.45 9.95
N SER A 735 -35.68 -14.34 10.92
CA SER A 735 -34.87 -15.57 10.72
C SER A 735 -35.60 -16.57 9.84
N GLY A 736 -34.91 -17.07 8.81
CA GLY A 736 -35.39 -18.20 8.02
C GLY A 736 -35.25 -19.54 8.76
N GLU A 737 -36.07 -20.50 8.35
CA GLU A 737 -36.25 -21.81 9.01
C GLU A 737 -34.97 -22.64 9.05
N LEU A 738 -34.18 -22.63 7.96
CA LEU A 738 -33.04 -23.54 7.76
C LEU A 738 -32.04 -23.48 8.92
N MET A 739 -31.79 -22.29 9.46
CA MET A 739 -30.81 -22.04 10.51
C MET A 739 -31.30 -22.41 11.93
N GLY A 740 -32.62 -22.52 12.13
CA GLY A 740 -33.24 -22.79 13.44
C GLY A 740 -33.96 -24.14 13.56
N ARG A 741 -34.09 -24.88 12.46
CA ARG A 741 -34.85 -26.15 12.33
C ARG A 741 -34.50 -27.27 13.32
N ASP A 742 -33.36 -27.20 13.99
CA ASP A 742 -32.89 -28.17 15.00
C ASP A 742 -33.06 -27.64 16.44
N GLY A 743 -33.90 -26.62 16.62
CA GLY A 743 -34.24 -26.03 17.92
C GLY A 743 -33.23 -25.01 18.45
N GLN A 744 -32.17 -24.70 17.70
CA GLN A 744 -31.19 -23.69 18.11
C GLN A 744 -31.64 -22.26 17.76
N ALA A 745 -31.47 -21.34 18.71
CA ALA A 745 -31.79 -19.93 18.50
C ALA A 745 -30.85 -19.28 17.47
N VAL A 746 -31.42 -18.58 16.49
CA VAL A 746 -30.66 -17.90 15.42
C VAL A 746 -30.52 -16.41 15.75
N ALA A 747 -29.29 -15.92 15.85
CA ALA A 747 -29.00 -14.51 15.96
C ALA A 747 -29.00 -13.87 14.55
N VAL A 748 -30.05 -13.12 14.24
CA VAL A 748 -30.14 -12.29 13.03
C VAL A 748 -29.85 -10.83 13.40
N VAL A 749 -28.87 -10.24 12.73
CA VAL A 749 -28.55 -8.81 12.84
C VAL A 749 -28.65 -8.19 11.45
N HIS A 750 -29.37 -7.09 11.32
CA HIS A 750 -29.44 -6.32 10.08
C HIS A 750 -29.01 -4.87 10.30
N ARG A 751 -28.55 -4.21 9.24
CA ARG A 751 -28.23 -2.78 9.19
C ARG A 751 -28.61 -2.24 7.82
N ASP A 752 -29.49 -1.25 7.81
CA ASP A 752 -29.69 -0.38 6.65
C ASP A 752 -28.46 0.54 6.51
N GLU A 753 -27.86 0.58 5.32
CA GLU A 753 -26.69 1.39 4.98
C GLU A 753 -27.08 2.65 4.19
N GLY A 754 -28.38 2.84 3.93
CA GLY A 754 -28.93 3.89 3.09
C GLY A 754 -28.98 3.50 1.61
N ASN A 755 -29.59 4.36 0.79
CA ASN A 755 -29.66 4.24 -0.67
C ASN A 755 -30.19 2.88 -1.20
N GLY A 756 -30.99 2.16 -0.40
CA GLY A 756 -31.54 0.86 -0.76
C GLY A 756 -30.58 -0.32 -0.60
N VAL A 757 -29.56 -0.19 0.26
CA VAL A 757 -28.59 -1.26 0.58
C VAL A 757 -28.71 -1.67 2.04
N VAL A 758 -28.87 -2.97 2.30
CA VAL A 758 -29.03 -3.52 3.65
C VAL A 758 -28.12 -4.72 3.84
N THR A 759 -27.25 -4.65 4.85
CA THR A 759 -26.38 -5.77 5.26
C THR A 759 -27.07 -6.59 6.35
N ILE A 760 -27.11 -7.91 6.17
CA ILE A 760 -27.81 -8.87 7.05
C ILE A 760 -26.82 -9.98 7.43
N SER A 761 -26.85 -10.43 8.68
CA SER A 761 -26.07 -11.55 9.17
C SER A 761 -26.94 -12.47 10.01
N ALA A 762 -27.24 -13.65 9.47
CA ALA A 762 -27.86 -14.74 10.23
C ALA A 762 -26.76 -15.67 10.76
N SER A 763 -26.75 -15.96 12.06
CA SER A 763 -25.69 -16.72 12.71
C SER A 763 -26.22 -17.57 13.86
N ARG A 764 -25.53 -18.69 14.16
CA ARG A 764 -25.91 -19.64 15.20
C ARG A 764 -24.96 -19.54 16.41
N PRO A 765 -25.31 -20.07 17.60
CA PRO A 765 -24.51 -19.88 18.80
C PRO A 765 -23.15 -20.61 18.73
N PRO A 766 -22.09 -20.08 19.35
CA PRO A 766 -20.77 -20.72 19.33
C PRO A 766 -20.80 -22.10 19.97
N GLY A 767 -20.27 -23.09 19.25
CA GLY A 767 -20.19 -24.48 19.70
C GLY A 767 -21.24 -25.42 19.11
N VAL A 768 -22.24 -24.93 18.35
CA VAL A 768 -23.18 -25.80 17.62
C VAL A 768 -22.62 -26.21 16.24
N LYS A 769 -22.89 -27.45 15.81
CA LYS A 769 -22.67 -27.90 14.42
C LYS A 769 -23.57 -27.12 13.47
N GLY A 770 -23.20 -26.94 12.21
CA GLY A 770 -24.01 -26.25 11.21
C GLY A 770 -25.19 -27.07 10.66
N VAL A 771 -25.93 -26.51 9.70
CA VAL A 771 -27.11 -27.13 9.07
C VAL A 771 -26.87 -27.56 7.61
N ASN A 772 -27.51 -28.66 7.20
CA ASN A 772 -27.30 -29.32 5.91
C ASN A 772 -28.62 -29.40 5.10
N GLY A 773 -28.66 -28.92 3.87
CA GLY A 773 -29.80 -29.06 2.95
C GLY A 773 -30.21 -27.77 2.24
N GLN A 774 -31.52 -27.49 2.25
CA GLN A 774 -32.15 -26.36 1.56
C GLN A 774 -33.21 -25.72 2.48
N GLY A 775 -33.42 -24.40 2.37
CA GLY A 775 -34.47 -23.69 3.10
C GLY A 775 -34.19 -22.19 3.24
N SER A 776 -35.14 -21.43 3.80
CA SER A 776 -34.98 -20.00 4.06
C SER A 776 -33.92 -19.74 5.14
N VAL A 777 -33.08 -18.72 4.94
CA VAL A 777 -32.06 -18.26 5.91
C VAL A 777 -32.44 -16.91 6.51
N ALA A 778 -33.11 -16.06 5.72
CA ALA A 778 -33.75 -14.83 6.18
C ALA A 778 -35.07 -14.63 5.42
N VAL A 779 -36.03 -13.94 6.05
CA VAL A 779 -37.28 -13.49 5.42
C VAL A 779 -37.33 -11.97 5.49
N LEU A 780 -37.42 -11.32 4.34
CA LEU A 780 -37.42 -9.87 4.20
C LEU A 780 -38.86 -9.39 4.02
N THR A 781 -39.38 -8.63 4.99
CA THR A 781 -40.70 -8.00 4.85
C THR A 781 -40.52 -6.62 4.23
N PHE A 782 -41.06 -6.41 3.04
CA PHE A 782 -41.02 -5.14 2.30
C PHE A 782 -42.40 -4.47 2.25
N LYS A 783 -42.41 -3.15 2.09
CA LYS A 783 -43.57 -2.34 1.75
C LYS A 783 -43.41 -1.75 0.35
N ALA A 784 -44.45 -1.86 -0.47
CA ALA A 784 -44.55 -1.18 -1.75
C ALA A 784 -44.82 0.32 -1.55
N MET A 785 -43.96 1.18 -2.10
CA MET A 785 -43.99 2.65 -1.89
C MET A 785 -44.54 3.43 -3.08
N THR A 786 -44.26 3.00 -4.30
CA THR A 786 -44.69 3.65 -5.56
C THR A 786 -44.68 2.60 -6.67
N SER A 787 -45.51 2.76 -7.69
CA SER A 787 -45.59 1.83 -8.82
C SER A 787 -44.32 1.87 -9.67
N GLY A 788 -43.91 0.71 -10.17
CA GLY A 788 -42.63 0.50 -10.85
C GLY A 788 -41.98 -0.84 -10.48
N ASP A 789 -40.85 -1.12 -11.11
CA ASP A 789 -40.11 -2.37 -10.91
C ASP A 789 -38.90 -2.14 -9.98
N SER A 790 -38.65 -3.09 -9.08
CA SER A 790 -37.51 -3.09 -8.16
C SER A 790 -36.77 -4.42 -8.25
N ASN A 791 -35.52 -4.38 -8.66
CA ASN A 791 -34.64 -5.55 -8.64
C ASN A 791 -34.03 -5.71 -7.25
N VAL A 792 -34.34 -6.82 -6.57
CA VAL A 792 -33.83 -7.19 -5.25
C VAL A 792 -32.68 -8.18 -5.44
N ALA A 793 -31.44 -7.67 -5.33
CA ALA A 793 -30.21 -8.40 -5.67
C ALA A 793 -29.34 -8.68 -4.44
N LEU A 794 -28.78 -9.90 -4.36
CA LEU A 794 -27.80 -10.28 -3.34
C LEU A 794 -26.38 -9.91 -3.80
N THR A 795 -25.99 -8.65 -3.58
CA THR A 795 -24.75 -8.06 -4.12
C THR A 795 -23.47 -8.56 -3.44
N LYS A 796 -23.58 -9.05 -2.20
CA LYS A 796 -22.55 -9.88 -1.55
C LYS A 796 -23.23 -11.02 -0.81
N VAL A 797 -22.67 -12.22 -0.92
CA VAL A 797 -23.04 -13.35 -0.07
C VAL A 797 -21.79 -14.03 0.46
N GLY A 798 -21.83 -14.48 1.69
CA GLY A 798 -20.84 -15.36 2.29
C GLY A 798 -21.54 -16.43 3.09
N ALA A 799 -20.93 -17.61 3.13
CA ALA A 799 -21.32 -18.70 4.00
C ALA A 799 -20.11 -19.14 4.81
N LYS A 800 -20.32 -19.57 6.05
CA LYS A 800 -19.28 -20.21 6.88
C LYS A 800 -19.77 -21.51 7.48
N ASN A 801 -18.83 -22.42 7.69
CA ASN A 801 -19.05 -23.68 8.40
C ASN A 801 -18.89 -23.52 9.93
N SER A 802 -19.21 -24.56 10.70
CA SER A 802 -19.11 -24.54 12.17
C SER A 802 -17.67 -24.42 12.69
N GLY A 803 -16.68 -24.83 11.88
CA GLY A 803 -15.25 -24.55 12.08
C GLY A 803 -14.80 -23.13 11.70
N GLN A 804 -15.74 -22.21 11.41
CA GLN A 804 -15.53 -20.83 10.93
C GLN A 804 -14.82 -20.68 9.57
N GLY A 805 -14.55 -21.79 8.87
CA GLY A 805 -14.05 -21.79 7.51
C GLY A 805 -15.11 -21.26 6.54
N ASN A 806 -14.68 -20.54 5.50
CA ASN A 806 -15.59 -20.03 4.47
C ASN A 806 -16.08 -21.19 3.59
N LEU A 807 -17.37 -21.18 3.25
CA LEU A 807 -17.98 -22.02 2.23
C LEU A 807 -18.13 -21.18 0.95
N PRO A 808 -17.88 -21.73 -0.25
CA PRO A 808 -18.15 -21.03 -1.51
C PRO A 808 -19.64 -20.72 -1.63
N ALA A 809 -19.98 -19.50 -2.01
CA ALA A 809 -21.36 -18.99 -2.02
C ALA A 809 -21.63 -18.16 -3.28
N VAL A 810 -22.85 -18.27 -3.83
CA VAL A 810 -23.31 -17.52 -5.01
C VAL A 810 -24.67 -16.91 -4.72
N GLY A 811 -24.88 -15.63 -5.07
CA GLY A 811 -26.13 -14.91 -4.85
C GLY A 811 -26.95 -14.73 -6.13
N SER A 812 -28.28 -14.76 -6.02
CA SER A 812 -29.21 -14.40 -7.10
C SER A 812 -29.80 -13.00 -6.92
N GLN A 813 -30.59 -12.60 -7.91
CA GLN A 813 -31.50 -11.45 -7.84
C GLN A 813 -32.93 -11.88 -8.19
N ALA A 814 -33.93 -11.09 -7.80
CA ALA A 814 -35.33 -11.27 -8.18
C ALA A 814 -36.00 -9.91 -8.41
N VAL A 815 -36.84 -9.80 -9.44
CA VAL A 815 -37.60 -8.57 -9.72
C VAL A 815 -38.94 -8.60 -8.99
N VAL A 816 -39.29 -7.49 -8.34
CA VAL A 816 -40.62 -7.22 -7.79
C VAL A 816 -41.31 -6.18 -8.67
N HIS A 817 -42.53 -6.49 -9.10
CA HIS A 817 -43.39 -5.57 -9.86
C HIS A 817 -44.42 -4.93 -8.92
N VAL A 818 -44.45 -3.60 -8.85
CA VAL A 818 -45.43 -2.82 -8.07
C VAL A 818 -46.35 -2.05 -9.02
N LYS A 819 -47.67 -2.07 -8.79
CA LYS A 819 -48.66 -1.27 -9.54
C LYS A 819 -49.70 -0.62 -8.64
#